data_AF-A0A177CPG8-F1
#
_entry.id   AF-A0A177CPG8-F1
#
_cell.length_a   1.000
_cell.length_b   1.000
_cell.length_c   1.000
_cell.angle_alpha   90.00
_cell.angle_beta   90.00
_cell.angle_gamma   90.00
#
_symmetry.space_group_name_H-M   'P 1'
#
loop_
_entity.id
_entity.type
_entity.pdbx_description
1 polymer ?
#
loop_
_entity_poly.entity_id
_entity_poly.type
_entity_poly.pdbx_seq_one_letter_code
_entity_poly.pdbx_strand_id
1 'polypeptide(L)'
;SGLDSLKNPPADWPYPAHDLRARLAEVKSRVKNKEYGNDYEFQVELFEKVFAPAHSGHLIFYPDLLVNPWYWSRTVSLVSVSKDGSALPEIFFRDDILNSVVDASPLSKIDGQDAQKFIEDLVFRAASQDPDAGYNAMFYNKAYVAAHISNGGYFAQGGRTSNIYPGENTTYTFENGTSITVDNVALLKWDFTGATDNFFFINRYAGGGSKLSSPIKIPNQPAGYPTAVIATKDGTLAGYYLSGDGLDDVAVLSVLSFSPSSVVEYQAVAETFLADAKRYGKKKLVVDLSANNGGYILSGYDLFRQLFPQTEQVGLTRFRNNDVQDRAIKINQKIVPERFDPSKGAMEEVRAYEKSWNYRHDLDIDGKKFQSTEQKWADHKVGESSYSSLLQWDLNDPYLTTKGPVAFGTEITGYGNRTNFTQPFAAENIIILTDGFCASTCFLFSDFMKQAKVKSIAVGGLPNTKPMQAVGGVKGGELATWDTLYQRVYQDAFYLWQTQNMSDPDYVWMDNTFLNHREYIGYTATAGVNIRDVVQQDHVDDGLAAQFVREEADCRLFYTKDMIVDVENVWKKAVDVAWGNGKCVNGGLSKGSALKTQSAERQTAKPRDNPLEVLRTPKILEVQEETVEKNAAWLSLHGQPALE
;
A
#
# COMPACT_ATOMS: atom_id res chain seq x y z
N SER A 1 -14.25 -7.56 -4.24
CA SER A 1 -15.31 -6.52 -4.08
C SER A 1 -15.21 -5.48 -5.21
N GLY A 2 -16.19 -4.57 -5.37
CA GLY A 2 -16.05 -3.38 -6.22
C GLY A 2 -16.31 -3.49 -7.74
N LEU A 3 -16.59 -4.67 -8.30
CA LEU A 3 -16.80 -4.82 -9.76
C LEU A 3 -18.00 -4.01 -10.29
N ASP A 4 -19.04 -3.84 -9.49
CA ASP A 4 -20.26 -3.14 -9.88
C ASP A 4 -19.99 -1.63 -9.97
N SER A 5 -19.24 -1.09 -9.01
CA SER A 5 -18.73 0.29 -9.02
C SER A 5 -17.69 0.51 -10.11
N LEU A 6 -16.88 -0.50 -10.47
CA LEU A 6 -15.95 -0.37 -11.59
C LEU A 6 -16.70 -0.26 -12.93
N LYS A 7 -17.79 -1.02 -13.08
CA LYS A 7 -18.69 -0.94 -14.23
C LYS A 7 -19.48 0.36 -14.28
N ASN A 8 -19.92 0.87 -13.12
CA ASN A 8 -20.71 2.09 -12.99
C ASN A 8 -20.10 3.00 -11.91
N PRO A 9 -18.97 3.66 -12.20
CA PRO A 9 -18.27 4.43 -11.19
C PRO A 9 -18.98 5.74 -10.86
N PRO A 10 -18.72 6.32 -9.68
CA PRO A 10 -19.14 7.68 -9.36
C PRO A 10 -18.69 8.70 -10.42
N ALA A 11 -19.39 9.82 -10.53
CA ALA A 11 -19.14 10.83 -11.56
C ALA A 11 -17.77 11.51 -11.44
N ASP A 12 -17.19 11.52 -10.24
CA ASP A 12 -15.87 12.07 -9.92
C ASP A 12 -14.74 11.02 -9.97
N TRP A 13 -15.06 9.77 -10.37
CA TRP A 13 -14.05 8.76 -10.66
C TRP A 13 -13.22 9.18 -11.89
N PRO A 14 -11.88 9.17 -11.80
CA PRO A 14 -11.04 9.77 -12.85
C PRO A 14 -10.93 8.92 -14.12
N TYR A 15 -11.28 7.64 -14.07
CA TYR A 15 -11.15 6.71 -15.20
C TYR A 15 -12.51 6.40 -15.86
N PRO A 16 -12.52 5.99 -17.13
CA PRO A 16 -13.73 5.49 -17.76
C PRO A 16 -14.32 4.29 -17.02
N ALA A 17 -15.64 4.15 -17.12
CA ALA A 17 -16.36 2.94 -16.70
C ALA A 17 -15.77 1.69 -17.37
N HIS A 18 -15.58 0.62 -16.60
CA HIS A 18 -14.95 -0.61 -17.08
C HIS A 18 -15.69 -1.86 -16.64
N ASP A 19 -16.39 -2.52 -17.57
CA ASP A 19 -17.02 -3.82 -17.34
C ASP A 19 -16.00 -4.95 -17.53
N LEU A 20 -15.24 -5.23 -16.46
CA LEU A 20 -14.22 -6.28 -16.45
C LEU A 20 -14.77 -7.64 -16.84
N ARG A 21 -16.01 -7.98 -16.44
CA ARG A 21 -16.62 -9.29 -16.75
C ARG A 21 -16.95 -9.41 -18.23
N ALA A 22 -17.49 -8.35 -18.84
CA ALA A 22 -17.73 -8.32 -20.27
C ALA A 22 -16.42 -8.46 -21.06
N ARG A 23 -15.36 -7.72 -20.68
CA ARG A 23 -14.04 -7.83 -21.31
C ARG A 23 -13.41 -9.21 -21.17
N LEU A 24 -13.54 -9.84 -20.01
CA LEU A 24 -13.09 -11.22 -19.81
C LEU A 24 -13.87 -12.21 -20.70
N ALA A 25 -15.18 -12.01 -20.88
CA ALA A 25 -16.00 -12.84 -21.75
C ALA A 25 -15.62 -12.67 -23.24
N GLU A 26 -15.29 -11.44 -23.67
CA GLU A 26 -14.76 -11.16 -25.00
C GLU A 26 -13.45 -11.91 -25.25
N VAL A 27 -12.45 -11.72 -24.39
CA VAL A 27 -11.15 -12.43 -24.49
C VAL A 27 -11.37 -13.95 -24.54
N LYS A 28 -12.24 -14.50 -23.68
CA LYS A 28 -12.60 -15.92 -23.68
C LYS A 28 -13.20 -16.38 -25.01
N SER A 29 -14.04 -15.57 -25.65
CA SER A 29 -14.61 -15.87 -26.97
C SER A 29 -13.52 -15.93 -28.04
N ARG A 30 -12.60 -14.97 -28.03
CA ARG A 30 -11.50 -14.89 -29.01
C ARG A 30 -10.53 -16.05 -28.89
N VAL A 31 -10.23 -16.50 -27.66
CA VAL A 31 -9.46 -17.73 -27.41
C VAL A 31 -10.17 -18.94 -28.03
N LYS A 32 -11.48 -19.11 -27.79
CA LYS A 32 -12.26 -20.25 -28.35
C LYS A 32 -12.29 -20.24 -29.87
N ASN A 33 -12.32 -19.06 -30.47
CA ASN A 33 -12.35 -18.86 -31.91
C ASN A 33 -10.94 -18.92 -32.56
N LYS A 34 -9.88 -19.08 -31.76
CA LYS A 34 -8.48 -19.10 -32.21
C LYS A 34 -8.07 -17.83 -32.95
N GLU A 35 -8.47 -16.67 -32.42
CA GLU A 35 -8.24 -15.37 -33.05
C GLU A 35 -6.89 -14.72 -32.70
N TYR A 36 -6.16 -15.24 -31.71
CA TYR A 36 -4.82 -14.75 -31.35
C TYR A 36 -3.75 -15.45 -32.18
N GLY A 37 -2.77 -14.69 -32.68
CA GLY A 37 -1.66 -15.23 -33.47
C GLY A 37 -0.64 -16.01 -32.63
N ASN A 38 -0.52 -15.66 -31.36
CA ASN A 38 0.39 -16.29 -30.39
C ASN A 38 -0.06 -16.02 -28.95
N ASP A 39 0.59 -16.67 -27.99
CA ASP A 39 0.28 -16.53 -26.56
C ASP A 39 0.57 -15.13 -26.01
N TYR A 40 1.59 -14.45 -26.53
CA TYR A 40 1.93 -13.08 -26.13
C TYR A 40 0.79 -12.10 -26.43
N GLU A 41 0.22 -12.14 -27.63
CA GLU A 41 -0.93 -11.30 -28.01
C GLU A 41 -2.14 -11.52 -27.10
N PHE A 42 -2.43 -12.78 -26.76
CA PHE A 42 -3.49 -13.12 -25.80
C PHE A 42 -3.21 -12.53 -24.41
N GLN A 43 -2.01 -12.73 -23.88
CA GLN A 43 -1.65 -12.26 -22.54
C GLN A 43 -1.59 -10.73 -22.46
N VAL A 44 -1.11 -10.05 -23.49
CA VAL A 44 -1.16 -8.57 -23.60
C VAL A 44 -2.60 -8.08 -23.57
N GLU A 45 -3.50 -8.67 -24.35
CA GLU A 45 -4.91 -8.26 -24.36
C GLU A 45 -5.58 -8.54 -23.00
N LEU A 46 -5.30 -9.68 -22.39
CA LEU A 46 -5.81 -10.03 -21.05
C LEU A 46 -5.35 -9.01 -20.00
N PHE A 47 -4.07 -8.64 -19.98
CA PHE A 47 -3.57 -7.63 -19.06
C PHE A 47 -4.16 -6.25 -19.36
N GLU A 48 -3.95 -5.73 -20.58
CA GLU A 48 -4.23 -4.33 -20.92
C GLU A 48 -5.71 -4.02 -21.11
N LYS A 49 -6.55 -4.99 -21.48
CA LYS A 49 -7.98 -4.77 -21.75
C LYS A 49 -8.89 -5.30 -20.66
N VAL A 50 -8.41 -6.15 -19.75
CA VAL A 50 -9.23 -6.72 -18.68
C VAL A 50 -8.83 -6.20 -17.31
N PHE A 51 -7.55 -6.27 -16.94
CA PHE A 51 -7.12 -6.00 -15.56
C PHE A 51 -6.47 -4.63 -15.35
N ALA A 52 -5.60 -4.17 -16.24
CA ALA A 52 -4.95 -2.86 -16.14
C ALA A 52 -5.96 -1.69 -16.05
N PRO A 53 -7.07 -1.66 -16.81
CA PRO A 53 -8.06 -0.58 -16.72
C PRO A 53 -8.82 -0.52 -15.38
N ALA A 54 -8.65 -1.50 -14.50
CA ALA A 54 -9.19 -1.43 -13.15
C ALA A 54 -8.41 -0.48 -12.23
N HIS A 55 -7.18 -0.09 -12.63
CA HIS A 55 -6.32 0.84 -11.89
C HIS A 55 -6.13 0.49 -10.41
N SER A 56 -6.23 -0.78 -10.02
CA SER A 56 -6.31 -1.18 -8.61
C SER A 56 -5.18 -2.11 -8.18
N GLY A 57 -4.41 -1.70 -7.17
CA GLY A 57 -3.41 -2.51 -6.45
C GLY A 57 -3.97 -3.82 -5.86
N HIS A 58 -5.29 -3.90 -5.65
CA HIS A 58 -5.97 -5.07 -5.09
C HIS A 58 -6.89 -5.79 -6.11
N LEU A 59 -6.79 -5.49 -7.40
CA LEU A 59 -7.43 -6.31 -8.44
C LEU A 59 -6.42 -6.55 -9.54
N ILE A 60 -5.69 -7.66 -9.40
CA ILE A 60 -4.51 -7.94 -10.22
C ILE A 60 -4.62 -9.30 -10.89
N PHE A 61 -4.12 -9.34 -12.11
CA PHE A 61 -3.78 -10.56 -12.81
C PHE A 61 -2.59 -10.22 -13.70
N TYR A 62 -1.43 -10.80 -13.38
CA TYR A 62 -0.20 -10.65 -14.14
C TYR A 62 0.04 -11.96 -14.88
N PRO A 63 -0.19 -11.96 -16.21
CA PRO A 63 0.07 -13.12 -17.04
C PRO A 63 1.55 -13.52 -16.94
N ASP A 64 1.82 -14.82 -16.87
CA ASP A 64 3.15 -15.36 -16.61
C ASP A 64 4.18 -14.97 -17.68
N LEU A 65 3.83 -15.02 -18.97
CA LEU A 65 4.73 -14.67 -20.09
C LEU A 65 5.12 -13.20 -20.08
N LEU A 66 4.26 -12.31 -19.57
CA LEU A 66 4.54 -10.87 -19.52
C LEU A 66 5.47 -10.49 -18.38
N VAL A 67 5.48 -11.26 -17.28
CA VAL A 67 6.09 -10.82 -16.02
C VAL A 67 7.20 -11.75 -15.53
N ASN A 68 7.14 -13.05 -15.79
CA ASN A 68 8.14 -13.99 -15.28
C ASN A 68 9.47 -13.97 -16.05
N PRO A 69 9.51 -13.79 -17.38
CA PRO A 69 10.76 -13.83 -18.14
C PRO A 69 11.63 -12.57 -17.97
N TRP A 70 11.01 -11.39 -18.02
CA TRP A 70 11.66 -10.09 -18.02
C TRP A 70 10.71 -9.01 -17.54
N TYR A 71 11.23 -7.80 -17.41
CA TYR A 71 10.44 -6.58 -17.42
C TYR A 71 11.10 -5.58 -18.38
N TRP A 72 10.29 -4.73 -18.99
CA TRP A 72 10.78 -3.72 -19.91
C TRP A 72 11.30 -2.51 -19.16
N SER A 73 12.38 -1.93 -19.67
CA SER A 73 13.01 -0.77 -19.05
C SER A 73 13.39 0.26 -20.09
N ARG A 74 13.05 1.52 -19.81
CA ARG A 74 13.69 2.67 -20.45
C ARG A 74 14.92 3.01 -19.65
N THR A 75 16.06 3.14 -20.32
CA THR A 75 17.36 3.36 -19.68
C THR A 75 17.56 4.79 -19.16
N VAL A 76 16.57 5.66 -19.36
CA VAL A 76 16.54 7.06 -18.89
C VAL A 76 15.46 7.21 -17.82
N SER A 77 15.84 7.82 -16.69
CA SER A 77 14.92 8.22 -15.62
C SER A 77 14.58 9.70 -15.69
N LEU A 78 13.34 10.04 -15.33
CA LEU A 78 12.81 11.40 -15.43
C LEU A 78 12.46 11.95 -14.04
N VAL A 79 12.39 13.27 -13.93
CA VAL A 79 11.84 13.99 -12.77
C VAL A 79 10.88 15.08 -13.22
N SER A 80 9.84 15.34 -12.43
CA SER A 80 8.88 16.43 -12.67
C SER A 80 9.10 17.51 -11.62
N VAL A 81 9.52 18.71 -12.05
CA VAL A 81 10.07 19.73 -11.16
C VAL A 81 9.51 21.11 -11.46
N SER A 82 9.00 21.76 -10.43
CA SER A 82 8.63 23.17 -10.44
C SER A 82 9.84 24.04 -10.17
N LYS A 83 9.97 25.14 -10.94
CA LYS A 83 11.05 26.10 -10.81
C LYS A 83 11.09 26.80 -9.45
N ASP A 84 9.93 27.11 -8.88
CA ASP A 84 9.78 27.90 -7.65
C ASP A 84 8.78 27.29 -6.65
N GLY A 85 8.27 26.09 -6.94
CA GLY A 85 7.24 25.41 -6.15
C GLY A 85 5.82 25.94 -6.36
N SER A 86 5.62 26.89 -7.27
CA SER A 86 4.30 27.47 -7.63
C SER A 86 4.01 27.38 -9.14
N ALA A 87 5.03 27.53 -9.98
CA ALA A 87 4.95 27.29 -11.42
C ALA A 87 4.61 25.83 -11.70
N LEU A 88 3.89 25.56 -12.79
CA LEU A 88 3.63 24.19 -13.22
C LEU A 88 4.96 23.46 -13.43
N PRO A 89 5.08 22.20 -12.98
CA PRO A 89 6.32 21.47 -13.08
C PRO A 89 6.60 21.05 -14.53
N GLU A 90 7.89 21.08 -14.89
CA GLU A 90 8.41 20.66 -16.19
C GLU A 90 9.17 19.34 -16.02
N ILE A 91 9.31 18.58 -17.11
CA ILE A 91 9.95 17.26 -17.08
C ILE A 91 11.43 17.39 -17.46
N PHE A 92 12.31 16.84 -16.64
CA PHE A 92 13.76 16.82 -16.88
C PHE A 92 14.29 15.39 -16.82
N PHE A 93 15.48 15.18 -17.39
CA PHE A 93 16.26 14.00 -17.07
C PHE A 93 16.69 14.04 -15.61
N ARG A 94 16.53 12.91 -14.91
CA ARG A 94 16.92 12.78 -13.49
C ARG A 94 18.39 13.16 -13.30
N ASP A 95 19.26 12.65 -14.15
CA ASP A 95 20.71 12.79 -13.96
C ASP A 95 21.18 14.24 -14.18
N ASP A 96 20.50 15.03 -15.01
CA ASP A 96 20.79 16.46 -15.14
C ASP A 96 20.48 17.23 -13.84
N ILE A 97 19.39 16.86 -13.16
CA ILE A 97 19.02 17.45 -11.87
C ILE A 97 19.95 16.98 -10.75
N LEU A 98 20.22 15.67 -10.66
CA LEU A 98 21.09 15.13 -9.61
C LEU A 98 22.55 15.60 -9.73
N ASN A 99 23.04 15.81 -10.96
CA ASN A 99 24.38 16.35 -11.20
C ASN A 99 24.42 17.90 -11.22
N SER A 100 23.31 18.58 -10.92
CA SER A 100 23.21 20.04 -10.88
C SER A 100 23.67 20.73 -12.17
N VAL A 101 23.27 20.18 -13.32
CA VAL A 101 23.55 20.79 -14.63
C VAL A 101 22.88 22.17 -14.70
N VAL A 102 23.69 23.22 -14.87
CA VAL A 102 23.27 24.63 -14.75
C VAL A 102 22.16 24.97 -15.75
N ASP A 103 22.30 24.53 -17.00
CA ASP A 103 21.37 24.81 -18.09
C ASP A 103 20.59 23.55 -18.51
N ALA A 104 20.20 22.71 -17.55
CA ALA A 104 19.35 21.55 -17.80
C ALA A 104 18.07 21.98 -18.52
N SER A 105 17.87 21.50 -19.75
CA SER A 105 16.69 21.82 -20.56
C SER A 105 15.56 20.85 -20.21
N PRO A 106 14.32 21.33 -20.06
CA PRO A 106 13.17 20.44 -19.95
C PRO A 106 12.91 19.71 -21.27
N LEU A 107 12.17 18.60 -21.17
CA LEU A 107 11.68 17.83 -22.30
C LEU A 107 10.42 18.47 -22.87
N SER A 108 10.42 18.69 -24.18
CA SER A 108 9.22 19.09 -24.92
C SER A 108 8.47 17.88 -25.47
N LYS A 109 9.19 16.83 -25.91
CA LYS A 109 8.57 15.64 -26.52
C LYS A 109 9.23 14.33 -26.13
N ILE A 110 8.42 13.27 -26.11
CA ILE A 110 8.82 11.87 -26.04
C ILE A 110 8.17 11.16 -27.24
N ASP A 111 8.99 10.50 -28.07
CA ASP A 111 8.56 9.85 -29.31
C ASP A 111 7.71 10.75 -30.22
N GLY A 112 8.07 12.04 -30.28
CA GLY A 112 7.39 13.05 -31.09
C GLY A 112 6.06 13.55 -30.51
N GLN A 113 5.56 12.95 -29.44
CA GLN A 113 4.39 13.40 -28.67
C GLN A 113 4.81 14.39 -27.59
N ASP A 114 3.95 15.34 -27.23
CA ASP A 114 4.15 16.19 -26.05
C ASP A 114 4.53 15.34 -24.82
N ALA A 115 5.63 15.72 -24.15
CA ALA A 115 6.24 14.89 -23.11
C ALA A 115 5.27 14.64 -21.93
N GLN A 116 4.53 15.66 -21.53
CA GLN A 116 3.54 15.52 -20.46
C GLN A 116 2.41 14.58 -20.89
N LYS A 117 1.85 14.79 -22.09
CA LYS A 117 0.76 13.97 -22.60
C LYS A 117 1.17 12.50 -22.76
N PHE A 118 2.41 12.23 -23.18
CA PHE A 118 2.94 10.87 -23.27
C PHE A 118 2.92 10.16 -21.91
N ILE A 119 3.38 10.84 -20.85
CA ILE A 119 3.38 10.29 -19.48
C ILE A 119 1.95 10.12 -18.96
N GLU A 120 1.07 11.09 -19.20
CA GLU A 120 -0.35 10.97 -18.88
C GLU A 120 -0.98 9.74 -19.54
N ASP A 121 -0.73 9.52 -20.84
CA ASP A 121 -1.27 8.37 -21.55
C ASP A 121 -0.78 7.03 -20.98
N LEU A 122 0.46 6.96 -20.47
CA LEU A 122 0.94 5.79 -19.72
C LEU A 122 0.21 5.61 -18.38
N VAL A 123 -0.03 6.69 -17.64
CA VAL A 123 -0.77 6.66 -16.37
C VAL A 123 -2.19 6.12 -16.59
N PHE A 124 -2.91 6.68 -17.56
CA PHE A 124 -4.27 6.26 -17.90
C PHE A 124 -4.36 4.87 -18.54
N ARG A 125 -3.24 4.27 -18.92
CA ARG A 125 -3.21 2.90 -19.45
C ARG A 125 -3.20 1.84 -18.36
N ALA A 126 -2.43 2.03 -17.28
CA ALA A 126 -2.19 0.95 -16.32
C ALA A 126 -1.73 1.36 -14.90
N ALA A 127 -1.66 2.66 -14.55
CA ALA A 127 -1.11 3.08 -13.25
C ALA A 127 -2.11 2.95 -12.07
N SER A 128 -1.80 3.62 -10.95
CA SER A 128 -2.53 3.62 -9.67
C SER A 128 -3.98 4.13 -9.75
N GLN A 129 -4.75 4.04 -8.65
CA GLN A 129 -6.17 4.43 -8.59
C GLN A 129 -6.41 5.93 -8.77
N ASP A 130 -5.44 6.76 -8.43
CA ASP A 130 -5.48 8.19 -8.65
C ASP A 130 -4.44 8.59 -9.71
N PRO A 131 -4.84 9.36 -10.74
CA PRO A 131 -3.91 9.80 -11.78
C PRO A 131 -2.76 10.67 -11.27
N ASP A 132 -2.93 11.47 -10.21
CA ASP A 132 -1.84 12.28 -9.67
C ASP A 132 -0.79 11.40 -8.98
N ALA A 133 -1.23 10.41 -8.20
CA ALA A 133 -0.33 9.40 -7.61
C ALA A 133 0.36 8.55 -8.69
N GLY A 134 -0.39 8.11 -9.71
CA GLY A 134 0.16 7.37 -10.84
C GLY A 134 1.17 8.20 -11.64
N TYR A 135 0.92 9.50 -11.81
CA TYR A 135 1.85 10.43 -12.45
C TYR A 135 3.14 10.57 -11.64
N ASN A 136 3.04 10.79 -10.34
CA ASN A 136 4.22 10.83 -9.46
C ASN A 136 5.05 9.55 -9.54
N ALA A 137 4.40 8.39 -9.56
CA ALA A 137 5.08 7.10 -9.64
C ALA A 137 5.90 6.91 -10.93
N MET A 138 5.58 7.64 -12.01
CA MET A 138 6.37 7.60 -13.24
C MET A 138 7.77 8.20 -13.08
N PHE A 139 7.94 9.14 -12.14
CA PHE A 139 9.17 9.89 -11.96
C PHE A 139 10.04 9.30 -10.84
N TYR A 140 11.34 9.61 -10.91
CA TYR A 140 12.27 9.30 -9.83
C TYR A 140 11.88 10.05 -8.54
N ASN A 141 11.80 9.29 -7.45
CA ASN A 141 11.64 9.80 -6.09
C ASN A 141 12.57 9.02 -5.15
N LYS A 142 13.27 9.70 -4.24
CA LYS A 142 14.12 9.06 -3.23
C LYS A 142 13.35 8.11 -2.32
N ALA A 143 12.09 8.41 -2.01
CA ALA A 143 11.24 7.51 -1.22
C ALA A 143 11.07 6.15 -1.91
N TYR A 144 10.93 6.12 -3.24
CA TYR A 144 10.84 4.87 -4.01
C TYR A 144 12.14 4.07 -3.98
N VAL A 145 13.30 4.75 -4.00
CA VAL A 145 14.61 4.09 -3.87
C VAL A 145 14.76 3.49 -2.47
N ALA A 146 14.40 4.27 -1.44
CA ALA A 146 14.48 3.88 -0.04
C ALA A 146 13.52 2.73 0.30
N ALA A 147 12.32 2.73 -0.26
CA ALA A 147 11.33 1.66 -0.13
C ALA A 147 11.62 0.44 -1.04
N HIS A 148 12.71 0.47 -1.82
CA HIS A 148 13.08 -0.58 -2.78
C HIS A 148 12.00 -0.87 -3.84
N ILE A 149 11.23 0.14 -4.22
CA ILE A 149 10.16 0.05 -5.22
C ILE A 149 10.70 0.29 -6.63
N SER A 150 11.44 1.39 -6.83
CA SER A 150 12.07 1.73 -8.11
C SER A 150 13.28 2.64 -7.90
N ASN A 151 14.31 2.45 -8.73
CA ASN A 151 15.48 3.32 -8.76
C ASN A 151 15.37 4.48 -9.76
N GLY A 152 14.32 4.49 -10.60
CA GLY A 152 14.20 5.44 -11.72
C GLY A 152 12.80 6.03 -11.93
N GLY A 153 11.81 5.60 -11.15
CA GLY A 153 10.40 5.81 -11.45
C GLY A 153 9.88 4.81 -12.49
N TYR A 154 8.57 4.60 -12.53
CA TYR A 154 7.90 3.62 -13.39
C TYR A 154 7.95 3.94 -14.88
N PHE A 155 8.32 5.17 -15.26
CA PHE A 155 8.65 5.47 -16.65
C PHE A 155 9.87 4.67 -17.11
N ALA A 156 10.89 4.61 -16.26
CA ALA A 156 12.15 3.92 -16.50
C ALA A 156 12.04 2.43 -16.18
N GLN A 157 11.62 2.11 -14.95
CA GLN A 157 11.63 0.75 -14.44
C GLN A 157 10.61 0.56 -13.30
N GLY A 158 9.85 -0.53 -13.37
CA GLY A 158 8.90 -0.94 -12.34
C GLY A 158 7.47 -0.55 -12.66
N GLY A 159 6.56 -0.94 -11.76
CA GLY A 159 5.13 -0.75 -11.91
C GLY A 159 4.54 -1.52 -13.10
N ARG A 160 3.23 -1.38 -13.26
CA ARG A 160 2.42 -2.07 -14.28
C ARG A 160 2.79 -1.73 -15.72
N THR A 161 3.29 -0.52 -15.95
CA THR A 161 3.73 -0.04 -17.27
C THR A 161 4.97 -0.79 -17.76
N SER A 162 5.79 -1.36 -16.86
CA SER A 162 6.95 -2.16 -17.23
C SER A 162 6.60 -3.53 -17.85
N ASN A 163 5.35 -3.97 -17.74
CA ASN A 163 4.85 -5.19 -18.39
C ASN A 163 4.45 -4.94 -19.86
N ILE A 164 4.49 -3.68 -20.30
CA ILE A 164 4.09 -3.24 -21.64
C ILE A 164 5.35 -2.95 -22.44
N TYR A 165 5.49 -3.60 -23.60
CA TYR A 165 6.63 -3.37 -24.49
C TYR A 165 6.68 -1.89 -24.94
N PRO A 166 7.76 -1.14 -24.63
CA PRO A 166 7.84 0.28 -24.92
C PRO A 166 8.30 0.59 -26.36
N GLY A 167 8.60 -0.43 -27.17
CA GLY A 167 9.30 -0.28 -28.45
C GLY A 167 10.82 -0.42 -28.32
N GLU A 168 11.53 -0.47 -29.43
CA GLU A 168 12.99 -0.73 -29.48
C GLU A 168 13.81 0.42 -28.88
N ASN A 169 13.36 1.65 -29.07
CA ASN A 169 14.01 2.86 -28.59
C ASN A 169 12.97 3.90 -28.16
N THR A 170 13.44 4.90 -27.42
CA THR A 170 12.65 6.09 -27.07
C THR A 170 13.46 7.34 -27.43
N THR A 171 12.80 8.26 -28.11
CA THR A 171 13.36 9.55 -28.53
C THR A 171 12.89 10.66 -27.63
N TYR A 172 13.84 11.41 -27.08
CA TYR A 172 13.61 12.55 -26.18
C TYR A 172 13.99 13.84 -26.90
N THR A 173 13.07 14.78 -27.03
CA THR A 173 13.32 16.12 -27.59
C THR A 173 13.23 17.16 -26.49
N PHE A 174 14.27 17.98 -26.38
CA PHE A 174 14.39 19.03 -25.38
C PHE A 174 13.84 20.36 -25.90
N GLU A 175 13.45 21.27 -25.00
CA GLU A 175 12.99 22.61 -25.38
C GLU A 175 14.07 23.45 -26.07
N ASN A 176 15.36 23.20 -25.79
CA ASN A 176 16.47 23.83 -26.51
C ASN A 176 16.65 23.34 -27.97
N GLY A 177 15.78 22.43 -28.45
CA GLY A 177 15.76 21.92 -29.81
C GLY A 177 16.66 20.71 -30.06
N THR A 178 17.43 20.25 -29.08
CA THR A 178 18.22 19.01 -29.23
C THR A 178 17.33 17.77 -29.06
N SER A 179 17.81 16.63 -29.53
CA SER A 179 17.14 15.35 -29.30
C SER A 179 18.15 14.23 -29.14
N ILE A 180 17.79 13.23 -28.36
CA ILE A 180 18.53 11.97 -28.26
C ILE A 180 17.56 10.80 -28.44
N THR A 181 18.05 9.71 -29.00
CA THR A 181 17.33 8.44 -29.09
C THR A 181 18.13 7.40 -28.34
N VAL A 182 17.48 6.67 -27.44
CA VAL A 182 18.13 5.69 -26.57
C VAL A 182 17.40 4.37 -26.68
N ASP A 183 18.15 3.27 -26.71
CA ASP A 183 17.59 1.93 -26.74
C ASP A 183 16.87 1.60 -25.44
N ASN A 184 15.70 0.98 -25.59
CA ASN A 184 14.99 0.32 -24.50
C ASN A 184 15.55 -1.10 -24.34
N VAL A 185 15.46 -1.64 -23.12
CA VAL A 185 16.03 -2.95 -22.81
C VAL A 185 15.01 -3.86 -22.13
N ALA A 186 15.17 -5.16 -22.34
CA ALA A 186 14.55 -6.17 -21.50
C ALA A 186 15.52 -6.53 -20.36
N LEU A 187 15.08 -6.36 -19.11
CA LEU A 187 15.83 -6.80 -17.95
C LEU A 187 15.41 -8.23 -17.61
N LEU A 188 16.28 -9.18 -17.97
CA LEU A 188 16.01 -10.61 -17.89
C LEU A 188 16.02 -11.08 -16.43
N LYS A 189 14.99 -11.83 -16.03
CA LYS A 189 14.92 -12.47 -14.69
C LYS A 189 15.62 -13.83 -14.66
N TRP A 190 15.90 -14.39 -15.83
CA TRP A 190 16.50 -15.71 -16.01
C TRP A 190 17.57 -15.69 -17.10
N ASP A 191 18.50 -16.64 -17.04
CA ASP A 191 19.46 -16.88 -18.11
C ASP A 191 18.77 -17.68 -19.24
N PHE A 192 18.64 -17.04 -20.40
CA PHE A 192 18.04 -17.65 -21.60
C PHE A 192 19.07 -18.28 -22.53
N THR A 193 20.34 -18.39 -22.13
CA THR A 193 21.38 -19.02 -22.95
C THR A 193 20.98 -20.46 -23.31
N GLY A 194 20.89 -20.74 -24.62
CA GLY A 194 20.50 -22.06 -25.13
C GLY A 194 19.00 -22.33 -25.18
N ALA A 195 18.13 -21.35 -24.91
CA ALA A 195 16.70 -21.49 -25.14
C ALA A 195 16.41 -21.57 -26.66
N THR A 196 16.06 -22.76 -27.14
CA THR A 196 15.85 -23.04 -28.58
C THR A 196 14.44 -23.51 -28.93
N ASP A 197 13.57 -23.79 -27.95
CA ASP A 197 12.16 -24.15 -28.18
C ASP A 197 11.19 -23.58 -27.13
N ASN A 198 9.90 -23.47 -27.51
CA ASN A 198 8.82 -22.92 -26.67
C ASN A 198 8.51 -23.79 -25.44
N PHE A 199 8.76 -25.11 -25.50
CA PHE A 199 8.42 -26.02 -24.42
C PHE A 199 9.36 -25.84 -23.21
N PHE A 200 10.64 -25.59 -23.48
CA PHE A 200 11.62 -25.24 -22.46
C PHE A 200 11.38 -23.85 -21.89
N PHE A 201 10.95 -22.89 -22.72
CA PHE A 201 10.64 -21.53 -22.29
C PHE A 201 9.46 -21.49 -21.30
N ILE A 202 8.34 -22.14 -21.64
CA ILE A 202 7.12 -22.16 -20.81
C ILE A 202 7.34 -22.94 -19.50
N ASN A 203 7.87 -24.16 -19.56
CA ASN A 203 8.03 -25.00 -18.36
C ASN A 203 9.14 -24.52 -17.41
N ARG A 204 10.15 -23.78 -17.89
CA ARG A 204 11.29 -23.36 -17.06
C ARG A 204 11.21 -21.91 -16.58
N TYR A 205 10.61 -21.02 -17.36
CA TYR A 205 10.67 -19.57 -17.11
C TYR A 205 9.30 -18.90 -16.95
N ALA A 206 8.19 -19.63 -17.18
CA ALA A 206 6.83 -19.15 -16.92
C ALA A 206 6.14 -19.93 -15.77
N GLY A 207 6.36 -21.24 -15.64
CA GLY A 207 5.66 -22.10 -14.65
C GLY A 207 6.30 -22.26 -13.25
N GLY A 208 7.38 -21.54 -12.95
CA GLY A 208 8.07 -21.63 -11.66
C GLY A 208 8.04 -20.29 -10.93
N GLY A 209 7.19 -20.16 -9.92
CA GLY A 209 7.14 -18.97 -9.05
C GLY A 209 8.54 -18.60 -8.58
N SER A 210 8.92 -17.34 -8.80
CA SER A 210 10.26 -16.86 -8.52
C SER A 210 10.53 -16.94 -7.01
N LYS A 211 11.44 -17.82 -6.59
CA LYS A 211 12.20 -17.56 -5.36
C LYS A 211 13.30 -16.57 -5.73
N LEU A 212 13.01 -15.28 -5.60
CA LEU A 212 14.06 -14.26 -5.49
C LEU A 212 14.80 -14.51 -4.17
N SER A 213 15.78 -15.42 -4.17
CA SER A 213 16.71 -15.58 -3.07
C SER A 213 17.91 -14.67 -3.31
N SER A 214 17.89 -13.50 -2.71
CA SER A 214 19.07 -12.92 -2.09
C SER A 214 18.60 -12.03 -0.95
N PRO A 215 19.03 -12.26 0.30
CA PRO A 215 18.87 -11.26 1.33
C PRO A 215 19.74 -10.08 0.90
N ILE A 216 19.11 -9.02 0.38
CA ILE A 216 19.80 -7.74 0.23
C ILE A 216 20.22 -7.36 1.64
N LYS A 217 21.53 -7.26 1.86
CA LYS A 217 22.05 -6.61 3.07
C LYS A 217 21.64 -5.15 2.97
N ILE A 218 20.57 -4.80 3.66
CA ILE A 218 20.07 -3.43 3.77
C ILE A 218 21.13 -2.65 4.55
N PRO A 219 21.74 -1.60 3.98
CA PRO A 219 22.47 -0.64 4.78
C PRO A 219 21.47 0.00 5.75
N ASN A 220 21.83 0.16 7.03
CA ASN A 220 21.03 0.88 8.05
C ASN A 220 20.72 2.36 7.68
N GLN A 221 21.03 2.79 6.46
CA GLN A 221 20.76 4.11 5.92
C GLN A 221 20.21 3.97 4.49
N PRO A 222 18.92 4.29 4.26
CA PRO A 222 18.36 4.33 2.93
C PRO A 222 19.12 5.34 2.05
N ALA A 223 19.31 4.99 0.77
CA ALA A 223 20.11 5.80 -0.14
C ALA A 223 19.54 7.23 -0.26
N GLY A 224 20.34 8.23 0.10
CA GLY A 224 19.95 9.64 0.00
C GLY A 224 19.06 10.16 1.14
N TYR A 225 18.82 9.38 2.18
CA TYR A 225 18.22 9.85 3.43
C TYR A 225 19.31 10.24 4.45
N PRO A 226 19.02 11.20 5.35
CA PRO A 226 19.93 11.51 6.45
C PRO A 226 20.11 10.30 7.37
N THR A 227 21.08 10.37 8.28
CA THR A 227 21.27 9.31 9.28
C THR A 227 20.10 9.32 10.27
N ALA A 228 19.37 8.22 10.36
CA ALA A 228 18.28 8.05 11.31
C ALA A 228 18.78 8.04 12.76
N VAL A 229 17.97 8.57 13.69
CA VAL A 229 18.26 8.46 15.13
C VAL A 229 17.90 7.07 15.68
N ILE A 230 16.92 6.43 15.04
CA ILE A 230 16.49 5.05 15.27
C ILE A 230 15.81 4.54 13.99
N ALA A 231 15.98 3.26 13.66
CA ALA A 231 15.31 2.63 12.54
C ALA A 231 15.15 1.13 12.78
N THR A 232 14.20 0.51 12.09
CA THR A 232 14.17 -0.96 11.97
C THR A 232 15.34 -1.43 11.11
N LYS A 233 15.82 -2.66 11.35
CA LYS A 233 16.93 -3.26 10.60
C LYS A 233 16.68 -3.36 9.10
N ASP A 234 15.42 -3.47 8.70
CA ASP A 234 14.99 -3.54 7.31
C ASP A 234 14.63 -2.18 6.69
N GLY A 235 14.76 -1.09 7.44
CA GLY A 235 14.50 0.27 6.95
C GLY A 235 13.03 0.60 6.69
N THR A 236 12.08 -0.27 7.03
CA THR A 236 10.64 0.00 6.82
C THR A 236 10.10 1.15 7.67
N LEU A 237 10.71 1.41 8.83
CA LEU A 237 10.40 2.52 9.73
C LEU A 237 11.67 3.20 10.23
N ALA A 238 11.73 4.53 10.16
CA ALA A 238 12.87 5.30 10.65
C ALA A 238 12.45 6.65 11.24
N GLY A 239 13.09 7.01 12.35
CA GLY A 239 12.89 8.27 13.04
C GLY A 239 14.05 9.25 12.79
N TYR A 240 13.72 10.53 12.61
CA TYR A 240 14.66 11.61 12.36
C TYR A 240 14.31 12.86 13.19
N TYR A 241 15.31 13.69 13.44
CA TYR A 241 15.12 15.03 14.02
C TYR A 241 15.63 16.07 13.02
N LEU A 242 14.77 17.04 12.69
CA LEU A 242 15.22 18.16 11.87
C LEU A 242 16.11 19.11 12.69
N SER A 243 16.92 19.87 11.98
CA SER A 243 17.80 20.90 12.52
C SER A 243 17.78 22.13 11.64
N GLY A 244 18.03 23.30 12.25
CA GLY A 244 18.01 24.60 11.59
C GLY A 244 16.95 25.53 12.18
N ASP A 245 16.97 26.78 11.72
CA ASP A 245 16.13 27.84 12.28
C ASP A 245 14.64 27.46 12.28
N GLY A 246 14.05 27.34 13.48
CA GLY A 246 12.64 27.00 13.68
C GLY A 246 12.28 25.52 13.49
N LEU A 247 13.26 24.63 13.32
CA LEU A 247 13.07 23.19 13.08
C LEU A 247 13.44 22.31 14.27
N ASP A 248 14.11 22.86 15.29
CA ASP A 248 14.62 22.09 16.43
C ASP A 248 13.52 21.40 17.27
N ASP A 249 12.27 21.85 17.15
CA ASP A 249 11.11 21.22 17.80
C ASP A 249 10.37 20.20 16.92
N VAL A 250 10.92 19.83 15.75
CA VAL A 250 10.30 18.91 14.79
C VAL A 250 10.98 17.54 14.79
N ALA A 251 10.15 16.50 14.87
CA ALA A 251 10.51 15.11 14.60
C ALA A 251 9.87 14.65 13.28
N VAL A 252 10.52 13.71 12.59
CA VAL A 252 9.97 13.05 11.40
C VAL A 252 9.97 11.55 11.62
N LEU A 253 8.83 10.91 11.41
CA LEU A 253 8.71 9.45 11.34
C LEU A 253 8.46 9.07 9.87
N SER A 254 9.47 8.50 9.23
CA SER A 254 9.37 7.97 7.88
C SER A 254 8.85 6.54 7.95
N VAL A 255 7.70 6.30 7.32
CA VAL A 255 7.04 5.00 7.25
C VAL A 255 7.04 4.57 5.80
N LEU A 256 8.09 3.86 5.38
CA LEU A 256 8.25 3.43 3.98
C LEU A 256 7.40 2.19 3.66
N SER A 257 7.08 1.37 4.65
CA SER A 257 6.18 0.22 4.50
C SER A 257 5.57 -0.20 5.85
N PHE A 258 4.41 -0.83 5.80
CA PHE A 258 3.78 -1.54 6.92
C PHE A 258 4.06 -3.05 6.90
N SER A 259 5.00 -3.51 6.05
CA SER A 259 5.39 -4.92 5.92
C SER A 259 6.80 -5.18 6.50
N PRO A 260 7.04 -4.94 7.80
CA PRO A 260 8.35 -5.17 8.41
C PRO A 260 8.69 -6.67 8.51
N SER A 261 9.97 -6.98 8.49
CA SER A 261 10.51 -8.31 8.74
C SER A 261 10.17 -8.81 10.15
N SER A 262 10.06 -7.89 11.11
CA SER A 262 9.66 -8.14 12.50
C SER A 262 8.62 -7.09 12.94
N VAL A 263 7.42 -7.54 13.31
CA VAL A 263 6.34 -6.63 13.74
C VAL A 263 6.56 -6.14 15.16
N VAL A 264 7.20 -6.96 16.02
CA VAL A 264 7.61 -6.56 17.37
C VAL A 264 8.72 -5.51 17.30
N GLU A 265 9.70 -5.65 16.41
CA GLU A 265 10.75 -4.64 16.22
C GLU A 265 10.15 -3.32 15.74
N TYR A 266 9.28 -3.38 14.73
CA TYR A 266 8.59 -2.20 14.20
C TYR A 266 7.81 -1.45 15.27
N GLN A 267 7.02 -2.18 16.07
CA GLN A 267 6.27 -1.62 17.21
C GLN A 267 7.21 -0.97 18.24
N ALA A 268 8.31 -1.62 18.61
CA ALA A 268 9.26 -1.12 19.60
C ALA A 268 10.05 0.11 19.11
N VAL A 269 10.41 0.15 17.82
CA VAL A 269 11.08 1.31 17.20
C VAL A 269 10.16 2.52 17.19
N ALA A 270 8.88 2.35 16.80
CA ALA A 270 7.89 3.42 16.87
C ALA A 270 7.73 3.94 18.30
N GLU A 271 7.56 3.04 19.27
CA GLU A 271 7.33 3.38 20.68
C GLU A 271 8.50 4.16 21.25
N THR A 272 9.72 3.65 21.03
CA THR A 272 10.96 4.28 21.49
C THR A 272 11.15 5.64 20.84
N PHE A 273 10.92 5.77 19.54
CA PHE A 273 11.06 7.04 18.83
C PHE A 273 10.10 8.09 19.37
N LEU A 274 8.82 7.75 19.54
CA LEU A 274 7.81 8.69 20.02
C LEU A 274 8.10 9.15 21.46
N ALA A 275 8.53 8.22 22.32
CA ALA A 275 8.93 8.53 23.69
C ALA A 275 10.19 9.41 23.73
N ASP A 276 11.24 9.08 22.95
CA ASP A 276 12.48 9.84 22.89
C ASP A 276 12.25 11.22 22.28
N ALA A 277 11.43 11.36 21.22
CA ALA A 277 11.10 12.65 20.63
C ALA A 277 10.49 13.59 21.69
N LYS A 278 9.58 13.08 22.53
CA LYS A 278 9.02 13.85 23.64
C LYS A 278 10.04 14.19 24.71
N ARG A 279 10.89 13.22 25.08
CA ARG A 279 11.98 13.42 26.05
C ARG A 279 12.96 14.49 25.57
N TYR A 280 13.25 14.55 24.28
CA TYR A 280 14.12 15.55 23.66
C TYR A 280 13.40 16.86 23.28
N GLY A 281 12.18 17.08 23.79
CA GLY A 281 11.49 18.36 23.66
C GLY A 281 10.88 18.65 22.29
N LYS A 282 10.73 17.63 21.43
CA LYS A 282 10.04 17.77 20.15
C LYS A 282 8.56 18.03 20.41
N LYS A 283 7.98 18.96 19.64
CA LYS A 283 6.60 19.44 19.75
C LYS A 283 5.75 19.10 18.55
N LYS A 284 6.37 18.90 17.38
CA LYS A 284 5.71 18.62 16.11
C LYS A 284 6.22 17.32 15.51
N LEU A 285 5.35 16.61 14.82
CA LEU A 285 5.65 15.35 14.15
C LEU A 285 5.20 15.41 12.68
N VAL A 286 6.13 15.17 11.76
CA VAL A 286 5.79 14.81 10.38
C VAL A 286 5.76 13.29 10.29
N VAL A 287 4.64 12.71 9.86
CA VAL A 287 4.55 11.30 9.50
C VAL A 287 4.63 11.22 7.97
N ASP A 288 5.76 10.77 7.46
CA ASP A 288 6.01 10.66 6.03
C ASP A 288 5.65 9.27 5.51
N LEU A 289 4.65 9.23 4.64
CA LEU A 289 4.07 8.04 4.01
C LEU A 289 4.44 7.95 2.52
N SER A 290 5.39 8.76 2.05
CA SER A 290 5.83 8.75 0.65
C SER A 290 6.30 7.35 0.25
N ALA A 291 5.90 6.89 -0.94
CA ALA A 291 6.18 5.56 -1.46
C ALA A 291 5.64 4.37 -0.62
N ASN A 292 4.76 4.59 0.36
CA ASN A 292 4.26 3.49 1.20
C ASN A 292 3.18 2.65 0.50
N ASN A 293 3.55 1.42 0.10
CA ASN A 293 2.65 0.47 -0.56
C ASN A 293 1.74 -0.34 0.39
N GLY A 294 1.73 -0.03 1.68
CA GLY A 294 0.98 -0.75 2.70
C GLY A 294 1.77 -1.91 3.31
N GLY A 295 1.10 -3.01 3.63
CA GLY A 295 1.70 -4.14 4.33
C GLY A 295 0.73 -4.81 5.29
N TYR A 296 1.21 -5.22 6.46
CA TYR A 296 0.40 -5.91 7.46
C TYR A 296 -0.56 -4.94 8.15
N ILE A 297 -1.86 -5.21 8.03
CA ILE A 297 -2.98 -4.39 8.48
C ILE A 297 -2.75 -3.93 9.92
N LEU A 298 -2.41 -4.87 10.81
CA LEU A 298 -2.27 -4.61 12.23
C LEU A 298 -1.03 -3.76 12.59
N SER A 299 -0.01 -3.67 11.74
CA SER A 299 1.09 -2.70 11.91
C SER A 299 0.59 -1.26 11.77
N GLY A 300 -0.35 -1.02 10.83
CA GLY A 300 -1.00 0.28 10.65
C GLY A 300 -1.90 0.65 11.82
N TYR A 301 -2.66 -0.34 12.33
CA TYR A 301 -3.48 -0.17 13.53
C TYR A 301 -2.64 0.18 14.75
N ASP A 302 -1.55 -0.56 14.98
CA ASP A 302 -0.68 -0.31 16.12
C ASP A 302 -0.02 1.06 16.07
N LEU A 303 0.55 1.45 14.92
CA LEU A 303 1.19 2.77 14.80
C LEU A 303 0.19 3.91 15.05
N PHE A 304 -1.04 3.79 14.53
CA PHE A 304 -2.10 4.75 14.83
C PHE A 304 -2.38 4.81 16.33
N ARG A 305 -2.50 3.66 16.99
CA ARG A 305 -2.77 3.58 18.43
C ARG A 305 -1.61 4.04 19.31
N GLN A 306 -0.37 3.98 18.85
CA GLN A 306 0.74 4.61 19.56
C GLN A 306 0.67 6.14 19.52
N LEU A 307 0.14 6.72 18.44
CA LEU A 307 -0.09 8.16 18.32
C LEU A 307 -1.37 8.61 19.05
N PHE A 308 -2.42 7.79 19.01
CA PHE A 308 -3.73 8.11 19.58
C PHE A 308 -4.28 6.95 20.42
N PRO A 309 -3.65 6.63 21.56
CA PRO A 309 -3.98 5.43 22.34
C PRO A 309 -5.40 5.43 22.91
N GLN A 310 -6.06 6.59 22.97
CA GLN A 310 -7.40 6.75 23.52
C GLN A 310 -8.48 6.98 22.46
N THR A 311 -8.10 7.01 21.18
CA THR A 311 -9.03 7.16 20.05
C THR A 311 -9.28 5.80 19.44
N GLU A 312 -10.47 5.26 19.62
CA GLU A 312 -10.89 4.05 18.92
C GLU A 312 -11.08 4.37 17.43
N GLN A 313 -10.33 3.68 16.58
CA GLN A 313 -10.41 3.77 15.13
C GLN A 313 -11.56 2.92 14.61
N VAL A 314 -12.29 3.48 13.65
CA VAL A 314 -13.37 2.79 12.97
C VAL A 314 -12.86 2.30 11.62
N GLY A 315 -12.62 1.00 11.51
CA GLY A 315 -12.11 0.35 10.31
C GLY A 315 -13.12 -0.62 9.70
N LEU A 316 -14.23 -0.11 9.17
CA LEU A 316 -15.32 -0.96 8.68
C LEU A 316 -14.94 -1.64 7.37
N THR A 317 -15.07 -2.95 7.35
CA THR A 317 -14.86 -3.78 6.15
C THR A 317 -16.04 -4.68 5.88
N ARG A 318 -16.11 -5.28 4.69
CA ARG A 318 -17.10 -6.30 4.34
C ARG A 318 -16.58 -7.23 3.26
N PHE A 319 -17.28 -8.34 3.04
CA PHE A 319 -17.01 -9.24 1.92
C PHE A 319 -18.15 -9.18 0.90
N ARG A 320 -17.84 -9.43 -0.36
CA ARG A 320 -18.86 -9.66 -1.40
C ARG A 320 -19.32 -11.11 -1.34
N ASN A 321 -20.58 -11.33 -0.98
CA ASN A 321 -21.17 -12.67 -0.86
C ASN A 321 -21.15 -13.40 -2.20
N ASN A 322 -20.72 -14.67 -2.18
CA ASN A 322 -20.64 -15.56 -3.33
C ASN A 322 -20.64 -17.04 -2.91
N ASP A 323 -20.88 -17.95 -3.86
CA ASP A 323 -21.06 -19.38 -3.57
C ASP A 323 -19.81 -20.06 -2.98
N VAL A 324 -18.60 -19.64 -3.41
CA VAL A 324 -17.35 -20.20 -2.88
C VAL A 324 -17.18 -19.80 -1.42
N GLN A 325 -17.45 -18.55 -1.10
CA GLN A 325 -17.43 -18.07 0.29
C GLN A 325 -18.48 -18.77 1.15
N ASP A 326 -19.73 -18.87 0.69
CA ASP A 326 -20.80 -19.60 1.41
C ASP A 326 -20.36 -21.03 1.75
N ARG A 327 -19.74 -21.72 0.79
CA ARG A 327 -19.23 -23.06 1.03
C ARG A 327 -18.07 -23.10 2.03
N ALA A 328 -17.12 -22.17 1.93
CA ALA A 328 -16.00 -22.08 2.86
C ALA A 328 -16.49 -21.85 4.31
N ILE A 329 -17.54 -21.05 4.49
CA ILE A 329 -18.19 -20.82 5.79
C ILE A 329 -18.81 -22.12 6.33
N LYS A 330 -19.54 -22.87 5.51
CA LYS A 330 -20.14 -24.16 5.90
C LYS A 330 -19.10 -25.20 6.31
N ILE A 331 -18.01 -25.29 5.56
CA ILE A 331 -16.87 -26.16 5.92
C ILE A 331 -16.29 -25.72 7.26
N ASN A 332 -16.04 -24.41 7.44
CA ASN A 332 -15.48 -23.87 8.67
C ASN A 332 -16.38 -24.16 9.89
N GLN A 333 -17.70 -24.04 9.77
CA GLN A 333 -18.65 -24.35 10.86
C GLN A 333 -18.61 -25.81 11.33
N LYS A 334 -18.23 -26.75 10.45
CA LYS A 334 -18.07 -28.17 10.82
C LYS A 334 -16.78 -28.43 11.59
N ILE A 335 -15.75 -27.61 11.35
CA ILE A 335 -14.46 -27.68 12.02
C ILE A 335 -14.51 -26.94 13.36
N VAL A 336 -15.20 -25.79 13.38
CA VAL A 336 -15.26 -24.86 14.53
C VAL A 336 -16.72 -24.73 15.02
N PRO A 337 -17.23 -25.71 15.77
CA PRO A 337 -18.61 -25.71 16.26
C PRO A 337 -18.88 -24.55 17.24
N GLU A 338 -20.16 -24.29 17.54
CA GLU A 338 -20.62 -23.14 18.34
C GLU A 338 -19.93 -23.02 19.72
N ARG A 339 -19.60 -24.14 20.36
CA ARG A 339 -18.94 -24.20 21.69
C ARG A 339 -17.47 -24.61 21.62
N PHE A 340 -16.80 -24.32 20.49
CA PHE A 340 -15.39 -24.62 20.32
C PHE A 340 -14.52 -23.82 21.30
N ASP A 341 -13.60 -24.51 21.97
CA ASP A 341 -12.60 -23.92 22.87
C ASP A 341 -11.22 -23.95 22.17
N PRO A 342 -10.74 -22.82 21.63
CA PRO A 342 -9.49 -22.78 20.88
C PRO A 342 -8.25 -23.07 21.76
N SER A 343 -8.39 -23.11 23.09
CA SER A 343 -7.28 -23.50 23.99
C SER A 343 -7.05 -25.01 24.05
N LYS A 344 -8.02 -25.80 23.57
CA LYS A 344 -7.99 -27.27 23.56
C LYS A 344 -8.03 -27.86 22.16
N GLY A 345 -8.19 -27.03 21.13
CA GLY A 345 -8.25 -27.45 19.74
C GLY A 345 -6.91 -27.96 19.23
N ALA A 346 -6.97 -28.88 18.25
CA ALA A 346 -5.82 -29.22 17.45
C ALA A 346 -5.37 -28.02 16.59
N MET A 347 -4.11 -28.03 16.14
CA MET A 347 -3.53 -26.90 15.39
C MET A 347 -4.38 -26.46 14.19
N GLU A 348 -4.90 -27.40 13.39
CA GLU A 348 -5.75 -27.06 12.23
C GLU A 348 -7.13 -26.52 12.61
N GLU A 349 -7.68 -26.94 13.75
CA GLU A 349 -8.95 -26.40 14.27
C GLU A 349 -8.77 -24.97 14.79
N VAL A 350 -7.62 -24.68 15.42
CA VAL A 350 -7.26 -23.32 15.84
C VAL A 350 -7.03 -22.44 14.61
N ARG A 351 -6.33 -22.92 13.57
CA ARG A 351 -6.19 -22.19 12.30
C ARG A 351 -7.55 -21.90 11.65
N ALA A 352 -8.50 -22.84 11.71
CA ALA A 352 -9.85 -22.61 11.22
C ALA A 352 -10.61 -21.58 12.07
N TYR A 353 -10.39 -21.56 13.40
CA TYR A 353 -10.97 -20.57 14.31
C TYR A 353 -10.44 -19.14 14.04
N GLU A 354 -9.17 -19.00 13.69
CA GLU A 354 -8.49 -17.72 13.40
C GLU A 354 -8.90 -17.09 12.05
N LYS A 355 -9.57 -17.85 11.16
CA LYS A 355 -10.01 -17.34 9.86
C LYS A 355 -11.27 -16.50 10.00
N SER A 356 -11.38 -15.44 9.20
CA SER A 356 -12.60 -14.63 9.08
C SER A 356 -13.85 -15.38 8.60
N TRP A 357 -13.78 -16.67 8.25
CA TRP A 357 -14.96 -17.52 8.04
C TRP A 357 -15.74 -17.74 9.33
N ASN A 358 -15.02 -17.83 10.46
CA ASN A 358 -15.58 -17.95 11.79
C ASN A 358 -16.27 -16.63 12.18
N TYR A 359 -17.54 -16.70 12.60
CA TYR A 359 -18.28 -15.49 12.94
C TYR A 359 -17.75 -14.76 14.17
N ARG A 360 -17.03 -15.47 15.05
CA ARG A 360 -16.44 -14.92 16.28
C ARG A 360 -15.15 -14.11 16.03
N HIS A 361 -14.58 -14.21 14.83
CA HIS A 361 -13.32 -13.57 14.48
C HIS A 361 -13.41 -12.03 14.40
N ASP A 362 -14.53 -11.53 13.88
CA ASP A 362 -14.76 -10.10 13.68
C ASP A 362 -15.80 -9.56 14.68
N LEU A 363 -15.83 -8.24 14.85
CA LEU A 363 -16.86 -7.49 15.54
C LEU A 363 -17.84 -6.90 14.52
N ASP A 364 -19.06 -6.57 14.95
CA ASP A 364 -20.02 -5.81 14.17
C ASP A 364 -19.69 -4.30 14.14
N ILE A 365 -20.52 -3.52 13.45
CA ILE A 365 -20.38 -2.06 13.33
C ILE A 365 -20.42 -1.33 14.68
N ASP A 366 -21.07 -1.90 15.70
CA ASP A 366 -21.14 -1.34 17.06
C ASP A 366 -19.95 -1.79 17.94
N GLY A 367 -19.00 -2.55 17.39
CA GLY A 367 -17.88 -3.12 18.15
C GLY A 367 -18.28 -4.31 19.02
N LYS A 368 -19.40 -4.97 18.75
CA LYS A 368 -19.89 -6.14 19.51
C LYS A 368 -19.62 -7.44 18.78
N LYS A 369 -19.55 -8.53 19.54
CA LYS A 369 -19.41 -9.88 18.97
C LYS A 369 -20.70 -10.29 18.23
N PHE A 370 -20.54 -10.79 17.02
CA PHE A 370 -21.60 -11.53 16.32
C PHE A 370 -22.05 -12.74 17.16
N GLN A 371 -23.35 -12.98 17.19
CA GLN A 371 -23.96 -14.10 17.91
C GLN A 371 -24.11 -15.34 17.03
N SER A 372 -24.09 -15.18 15.71
CA SER A 372 -24.21 -16.29 14.77
C SER A 372 -23.57 -16.01 13.41
N THR A 373 -23.38 -17.07 12.64
CA THR A 373 -22.95 -17.02 11.23
C THR A 373 -23.91 -16.21 10.38
N GLU A 374 -25.21 -16.38 10.59
CA GLU A 374 -26.27 -15.71 9.83
C GLU A 374 -26.26 -14.20 10.08
N GLN A 375 -25.91 -13.75 11.30
CA GLN A 375 -25.78 -12.32 11.60
C GLN A 375 -24.59 -11.69 10.85
N LYS A 376 -23.44 -12.36 10.84
CA LYS A 376 -22.23 -11.86 10.16
C LYS A 376 -22.37 -11.84 8.65
N TRP A 377 -22.93 -12.91 8.10
CA TRP A 377 -23.02 -13.14 6.66
C TRP A 377 -24.39 -12.80 6.08
N ALA A 378 -25.20 -12.03 6.80
CA ALA A 378 -26.47 -11.50 6.30
C ALA A 378 -26.26 -10.77 4.96
N ASP A 379 -27.23 -10.92 4.06
CA ASP A 379 -27.20 -10.29 2.74
C ASP A 379 -27.58 -8.81 2.83
N HIS A 380 -26.63 -7.93 2.51
CA HIS A 380 -26.83 -6.49 2.36
C HIS A 380 -26.65 -6.09 0.90
N LYS A 381 -27.73 -5.65 0.25
CA LYS A 381 -27.71 -5.29 -1.16
C LYS A 381 -27.10 -3.91 -1.38
N VAL A 382 -26.09 -3.85 -2.25
CA VAL A 382 -25.47 -2.62 -2.73
C VAL A 382 -25.29 -2.75 -4.24
N GLY A 383 -26.06 -1.97 -4.99
CA GLY A 383 -26.17 -2.13 -6.45
C GLY A 383 -26.72 -3.51 -6.82
N GLU A 384 -26.01 -4.21 -7.71
CA GLU A 384 -26.39 -5.56 -8.18
C GLU A 384 -25.85 -6.68 -7.27
N SER A 385 -24.98 -6.33 -6.31
CA SER A 385 -24.28 -7.27 -5.44
C SER A 385 -24.89 -7.38 -4.06
N SER A 386 -24.57 -8.50 -3.41
CA SER A 386 -24.81 -8.70 -1.98
C SER A 386 -23.49 -8.74 -1.24
N TYR A 387 -23.46 -8.15 -0.06
CA TYR A 387 -22.30 -8.10 0.82
C TYR A 387 -22.68 -8.60 2.21
N SER A 388 -21.66 -9.03 2.97
CA SER A 388 -21.80 -9.35 4.39
C SER A 388 -22.23 -8.13 5.21
N SER A 389 -22.57 -8.35 6.48
CA SER A 389 -22.62 -7.25 7.45
C SER A 389 -21.26 -6.53 7.50
N LEU A 390 -21.27 -5.26 7.91
CA LEU A 390 -20.04 -4.50 8.16
C LEU A 390 -19.30 -5.09 9.37
N LEU A 391 -17.99 -5.20 9.24
CA LEU A 391 -17.10 -5.94 10.13
C LEU A 391 -15.97 -5.03 10.64
N GLN A 392 -15.53 -5.26 11.86
CA GLN A 392 -14.33 -4.66 12.45
C GLN A 392 -13.42 -5.76 13.01
N TRP A 393 -12.12 -5.51 13.06
CA TRP A 393 -11.17 -6.43 13.69
C TRP A 393 -11.37 -6.47 15.21
N ASP A 394 -11.44 -7.68 15.80
CA ASP A 394 -11.39 -7.79 17.26
C ASP A 394 -9.95 -7.77 17.77
N LEU A 395 -9.45 -6.56 18.08
CA LEU A 395 -8.09 -6.36 18.56
C LEU A 395 -7.86 -6.88 19.99
N ASN A 396 -8.93 -7.23 20.73
CA ASN A 396 -8.84 -7.90 22.02
C ASN A 396 -8.78 -9.43 21.88
N ASP A 397 -9.00 -10.01 20.70
CA ASP A 397 -8.88 -11.45 20.51
C ASP A 397 -7.40 -11.86 20.59
N PRO A 398 -6.97 -12.63 21.60
CA PRO A 398 -5.60 -13.07 21.66
C PRO A 398 -5.23 -13.97 20.47
N TYR A 399 -6.19 -14.65 19.82
CA TYR A 399 -5.92 -15.48 18.64
C TYR A 399 -5.70 -14.68 17.35
N LEU A 400 -6.10 -13.42 17.33
CA LEU A 400 -5.69 -12.49 16.28
C LEU A 400 -4.26 -11.96 16.52
N THR A 401 -3.91 -11.71 17.79
CA THR A 401 -2.74 -10.90 18.14
C THR A 401 -1.53 -11.71 18.60
N THR A 402 -1.66 -12.62 19.57
CA THR A 402 -0.50 -13.23 20.27
C THR A 402 -0.55 -14.74 20.46
N LYS A 403 -1.72 -15.37 20.37
CA LYS A 403 -1.92 -16.78 20.62
C LYS A 403 -2.27 -17.52 19.34
N GLY A 404 -1.76 -18.74 19.21
CA GLY A 404 -2.10 -19.59 18.09
C GLY A 404 -1.09 -19.50 16.94
N PRO A 405 -1.24 -20.38 15.94
CA PRO A 405 -0.21 -20.65 14.95
C PRO A 405 -0.01 -19.52 13.94
N VAL A 406 -1.03 -18.69 13.68
CA VAL A 406 -0.96 -17.59 12.71
C VAL A 406 -1.32 -16.23 13.30
N ALA A 407 -1.24 -16.05 14.62
CA ALA A 407 -1.42 -14.74 15.26
C ALA A 407 -0.41 -13.69 14.77
N PHE A 408 -0.72 -12.41 14.96
CA PHE A 408 0.11 -11.30 14.49
C PHE A 408 1.54 -11.33 15.05
N GLY A 409 1.69 -11.73 16.32
CA GLY A 409 2.96 -11.81 17.04
C GLY A 409 3.13 -10.75 18.13
N THR A 410 2.24 -9.77 18.20
CA THR A 410 2.18 -8.78 19.27
C THR A 410 0.76 -8.28 19.49
N GLU A 411 0.49 -7.75 20.68
CA GLU A 411 -0.75 -7.02 20.97
C GLU A 411 -0.72 -5.64 20.31
N ILE A 412 -1.89 -5.07 20.07
CA ILE A 412 -2.03 -3.71 19.54
C ILE A 412 -2.06 -2.73 20.70
N THR A 413 -1.37 -1.60 20.54
CA THR A 413 -1.34 -0.54 21.54
C THR A 413 -2.75 -0.10 21.93
N GLY A 414 -3.00 0.02 23.24
CA GLY A 414 -4.30 0.28 23.84
C GLY A 414 -5.20 -0.95 24.04
N TYR A 415 -4.74 -2.16 23.69
CA TYR A 415 -5.45 -3.42 23.86
C TYR A 415 -4.59 -4.43 24.63
N GLY A 416 -5.21 -5.49 25.16
CA GLY A 416 -4.50 -6.53 25.93
C GLY A 416 -3.71 -5.97 27.12
N ASN A 417 -2.44 -6.34 27.21
CA ASN A 417 -1.49 -5.83 28.20
C ASN A 417 -0.79 -4.53 27.79
N ARG A 418 -0.86 -4.13 26.51
CA ARG A 418 -0.30 -2.86 26.00
C ARG A 418 -1.21 -1.67 26.31
N THR A 419 -1.51 -1.45 27.58
CA THR A 419 -2.37 -0.35 28.06
C THR A 419 -1.53 0.78 28.70
N ASN A 420 -2.19 1.87 29.14
CA ASN A 420 -1.56 3.01 29.83
C ASN A 420 -0.60 3.87 28.98
N PHE A 421 -0.78 3.88 27.65
CA PHE A 421 -0.05 4.77 26.76
C PHE A 421 -0.57 6.20 26.85
N THR A 422 0.34 7.18 26.79
CA THR A 422 -0.01 8.60 26.70
C THR A 422 0.15 9.07 25.26
N GLN A 423 -0.83 9.81 24.75
CA GLN A 423 -0.74 10.45 23.44
C GLN A 423 0.54 11.33 23.35
N PRO A 424 1.48 11.03 22.43
CA PRO A 424 2.74 11.75 22.37
C PRO A 424 2.55 13.18 21.86
N PHE A 425 1.77 13.39 20.80
CA PHE A 425 1.56 14.71 20.18
C PHE A 425 0.05 15.01 20.07
N ALA A 426 -0.33 16.28 20.25
CA ALA A 426 -1.69 16.71 19.92
C ALA A 426 -1.92 16.59 18.40
N ALA A 427 -3.15 16.29 17.96
CA ALA A 427 -3.44 16.03 16.55
C ALA A 427 -3.03 17.19 15.62
N GLU A 428 -3.23 18.43 16.07
CA GLU A 428 -2.85 19.65 15.36
C GLU A 428 -1.33 19.87 15.21
N ASN A 429 -0.54 19.11 15.97
CA ASN A 429 0.93 19.10 15.89
C ASN A 429 1.46 17.88 15.13
N ILE A 430 0.59 17.13 14.45
CA ILE A 430 0.97 16.05 13.55
C ILE A 430 0.54 16.43 12.13
N ILE A 431 1.37 16.14 11.14
CA ILE A 431 1.00 16.24 9.72
C ILE A 431 1.36 14.96 8.99
N ILE A 432 0.46 14.45 8.16
CA ILE A 432 0.79 13.42 7.17
C ILE A 432 1.44 14.10 5.97
N LEU A 433 2.58 13.58 5.53
CA LEU A 433 3.23 13.92 4.28
C LEU A 433 3.19 12.70 3.36
N THR A 434 2.87 12.89 2.08
CA THR A 434 2.74 11.81 1.11
C THR A 434 2.99 12.34 -0.30
N ASP A 435 3.39 11.46 -1.21
CA ASP A 435 3.43 11.69 -2.66
C ASP A 435 2.15 11.17 -3.35
N GLY A 436 1.11 10.89 -2.57
CA GLY A 436 -0.15 10.29 -3.03
C GLY A 436 -0.10 8.79 -3.21
N PHE A 437 1.08 8.15 -3.16
CA PHE A 437 1.22 6.74 -3.47
C PHE A 437 0.60 5.79 -2.42
N CYS A 438 0.43 6.28 -1.19
CA CYS A 438 -0.12 5.54 -0.04
C CYS A 438 -1.22 4.53 -0.45
N ALA A 439 -1.00 3.26 -0.11
CA ALA A 439 -1.80 2.12 -0.56
C ALA A 439 -2.08 1.09 0.55
N SER A 440 -3.17 0.34 0.42
CA SER A 440 -3.51 -0.81 1.30
C SER A 440 -3.53 -0.41 2.78
N THR A 441 -2.76 -1.04 3.66
CA THR A 441 -2.64 -0.67 5.07
C THR A 441 -2.27 0.80 5.30
N CYS A 442 -1.52 1.44 4.39
CA CYS A 442 -1.25 2.87 4.46
C CYS A 442 -2.54 3.71 4.37
N PHE A 443 -3.48 3.30 3.51
CA PHE A 443 -4.81 3.92 3.46
C PHE A 443 -5.52 3.79 4.80
N LEU A 444 -5.57 2.59 5.41
CA LEU A 444 -6.21 2.39 6.71
C LEU A 444 -5.61 3.30 7.78
N PHE A 445 -4.27 3.35 7.87
CA PHE A 445 -3.58 4.27 8.78
C PHE A 445 -3.94 5.74 8.50
N SER A 446 -3.90 6.17 7.24
CA SER A 446 -4.24 7.54 6.85
C SER A 446 -5.70 7.90 7.17
N ASP A 447 -6.63 6.97 6.99
CA ASP A 447 -8.04 7.14 7.34
C ASP A 447 -8.22 7.30 8.85
N PHE A 448 -7.55 6.48 9.67
CA PHE A 448 -7.60 6.62 11.13
C PHE A 448 -7.01 7.94 11.61
N MET A 449 -5.90 8.38 11.00
CA MET A 449 -5.30 9.68 11.29
C MET A 449 -6.26 10.84 10.94
N LYS A 450 -7.01 10.74 9.83
CA LYS A 450 -8.08 11.67 9.47
C LYS A 450 -9.23 11.63 10.50
N GLN A 451 -9.62 10.45 10.98
CA GLN A 451 -10.62 10.32 12.06
C GLN A 451 -10.16 11.08 13.32
N ALA A 452 -8.87 11.00 13.65
CA ALA A 452 -8.21 11.77 14.71
C ALA A 452 -7.93 13.25 14.37
N LYS A 453 -8.44 13.74 13.23
CA LYS A 453 -8.34 15.13 12.74
C LYS A 453 -6.92 15.58 12.36
N VAL A 454 -6.01 14.64 12.09
CA VAL A 454 -4.70 14.94 11.50
C VAL A 454 -4.88 15.38 10.06
N LYS A 455 -4.11 16.39 9.66
CA LYS A 455 -4.12 16.99 8.33
C LYS A 455 -3.07 16.35 7.41
N SER A 456 -3.27 16.46 6.10
CA SER A 456 -2.36 15.83 5.11
C SER A 456 -1.82 16.82 4.07
N ILE A 457 -0.60 16.55 3.62
CA ILE A 457 0.10 17.25 2.54
C ILE A 457 0.44 16.22 1.46
N ALA A 458 -0.03 16.47 0.24
CA ALA A 458 0.37 15.71 -0.95
C ALA A 458 1.37 16.50 -1.81
N VAL A 459 2.43 15.85 -2.29
CA VAL A 459 3.48 16.48 -3.11
C VAL A 459 3.48 15.90 -4.52
N GLY A 460 3.44 16.76 -5.54
CA GLY A 460 3.50 16.40 -6.96
C GLY A 460 2.14 16.37 -7.64
N GLY A 461 1.91 15.33 -8.45
CA GLY A 461 0.74 15.10 -9.29
C GLY A 461 0.87 15.66 -10.71
N LEU A 462 -0.20 15.54 -11.48
CA LEU A 462 -0.31 16.10 -12.84
C LEU A 462 -0.03 17.61 -12.82
N PRO A 463 0.62 18.19 -13.84
CA PRO A 463 1.06 19.59 -13.81
C PRO A 463 -0.12 20.56 -14.03
N ASN A 464 -0.93 20.68 -13.00
CA ASN A 464 -2.06 21.58 -12.88
C ASN A 464 -2.20 22.01 -11.41
N THR A 465 -3.05 23.00 -11.13
CA THR A 465 -3.23 23.53 -9.77
C THR A 465 -4.45 22.95 -9.05
N LYS A 466 -5.01 21.82 -9.52
CA LYS A 466 -6.15 21.17 -8.88
C LYS A 466 -5.75 20.52 -7.55
N PRO A 467 -6.71 20.17 -6.68
CA PRO A 467 -6.43 19.31 -5.53
C PRO A 467 -5.83 17.96 -5.96
N MET A 468 -5.13 17.30 -5.03
CA MET A 468 -4.56 15.96 -5.19
C MET A 468 -4.91 15.14 -3.96
N GLN A 469 -5.18 13.84 -4.15
CA GLN A 469 -5.47 12.93 -3.04
C GLN A 469 -4.24 12.59 -2.21
N ALA A 470 -4.40 12.48 -0.89
CA ALA A 470 -3.34 11.98 0.00
C ALA A 470 -3.08 10.47 -0.20
N VAL A 471 -4.11 9.74 -0.64
CA VAL A 471 -4.12 8.30 -0.83
C VAL A 471 -4.66 8.00 -2.22
N GLY A 472 -3.77 7.58 -3.11
CA GLY A 472 -4.02 7.37 -4.53
C GLY A 472 -3.49 6.04 -5.07
N GLY A 473 -2.78 5.25 -4.27
CA GLY A 473 -2.33 3.90 -4.65
C GLY A 473 -3.50 2.91 -4.73
N VAL A 474 -4.00 2.48 -3.57
CA VAL A 474 -5.21 1.65 -3.47
C VAL A 474 -5.89 1.80 -2.10
N LYS A 475 -7.22 2.01 -2.06
CA LYS A 475 -8.02 2.06 -0.81
C LYS A 475 -8.75 0.73 -0.50
N GLY A 476 -8.02 -0.39 -0.62
CA GLY A 476 -8.54 -1.73 -0.29
C GLY A 476 -8.19 -2.16 1.13
N GLY A 477 -9.04 -2.99 1.76
CA GLY A 477 -8.88 -3.38 3.16
C GLY A 477 -8.05 -4.64 3.36
N GLU A 478 -8.15 -5.60 2.46
CA GLU A 478 -7.35 -6.83 2.51
C GLU A 478 -7.17 -7.41 1.11
N LEU A 479 -5.90 -7.59 0.71
CA LEU A 479 -5.53 -8.30 -0.51
C LEU A 479 -5.40 -9.80 -0.23
N ALA A 480 -6.22 -10.60 -0.91
CA ALA A 480 -6.00 -12.03 -1.01
C ALA A 480 -5.46 -12.36 -2.40
N THR A 481 -4.23 -12.87 -2.46
CA THR A 481 -3.71 -13.48 -3.68
C THR A 481 -4.42 -14.80 -3.95
N TRP A 482 -4.40 -15.28 -5.19
CA TRP A 482 -4.99 -16.58 -5.53
C TRP A 482 -4.38 -17.70 -4.70
N ASP A 483 -3.05 -17.73 -4.53
CA ASP A 483 -2.37 -18.73 -3.71
C ASP A 483 -2.85 -18.67 -2.25
N THR A 484 -2.85 -17.50 -1.62
CA THR A 484 -3.30 -17.37 -0.23
C THR A 484 -4.78 -17.74 -0.05
N LEU A 485 -5.66 -17.34 -0.96
CA LEU A 485 -7.07 -17.73 -0.95
C LEU A 485 -7.23 -19.25 -1.14
N TYR A 486 -6.49 -19.83 -2.09
CA TYR A 486 -6.49 -21.27 -2.34
C TYR A 486 -6.05 -22.04 -1.10
N GLN A 487 -4.91 -21.68 -0.50
CA GLN A 487 -4.39 -22.33 0.70
C GLN A 487 -5.40 -22.22 1.86
N ARG A 488 -6.01 -21.05 2.06
CA ARG A 488 -6.99 -20.82 3.12
C ARG A 488 -8.19 -21.77 3.02
N VAL A 489 -8.72 -21.97 1.82
CA VAL A 489 -9.85 -22.87 1.55
C VAL A 489 -9.41 -24.35 1.55
N TYR A 490 -8.28 -24.65 0.93
CA TYR A 490 -7.72 -25.99 0.83
C TYR A 490 -7.44 -26.60 2.21
N GLN A 491 -6.85 -25.84 3.13
CA GLN A 491 -6.56 -26.34 4.49
C GLN A 491 -7.82 -26.79 5.24
N ASP A 492 -8.88 -25.96 5.25
CA ASP A 492 -10.13 -26.30 5.94
C ASP A 492 -10.82 -27.49 5.24
N ALA A 493 -10.90 -27.47 3.91
CA ALA A 493 -11.51 -28.54 3.14
C ALA A 493 -10.76 -29.87 3.29
N PHE A 494 -9.42 -29.84 3.26
CA PHE A 494 -8.59 -31.03 3.44
C PHE A 494 -8.67 -31.57 4.87
N TYR A 495 -8.70 -30.70 5.89
CA TYR A 495 -8.92 -31.14 7.27
C TYR A 495 -10.30 -31.81 7.43
N LEU A 496 -11.34 -31.24 6.82
CA LEU A 496 -12.67 -31.86 6.79
C LEU A 496 -12.65 -33.22 6.07
N TRP A 497 -11.95 -33.31 4.94
CA TRP A 497 -11.75 -34.56 4.19
C TRP A 497 -11.11 -35.65 5.05
N GLN A 498 -10.09 -35.31 5.85
CA GLN A 498 -9.41 -36.25 6.75
C GLN A 498 -10.30 -36.71 7.91
N THR A 499 -11.16 -35.83 8.43
CA THR A 499 -11.88 -36.05 9.69
C THR A 499 -13.30 -36.57 9.54
N GLN A 500 -13.99 -36.25 8.43
CA GLN A 500 -15.41 -36.59 8.21
C GLN A 500 -15.65 -37.54 7.03
N ASN A 501 -14.59 -38.09 6.44
CA ASN A 501 -14.58 -39.03 5.31
C ASN A 501 -15.10 -38.40 3.99
N MET A 502 -14.55 -38.84 2.85
CA MET A 502 -14.60 -38.16 1.53
C MET A 502 -16.00 -37.80 0.94
N SER A 503 -17.07 -38.24 1.59
CA SER A 503 -18.46 -38.08 1.15
C SER A 503 -19.14 -36.78 1.60
N ASP A 504 -18.47 -35.91 2.37
CA ASP A 504 -19.09 -34.67 2.82
C ASP A 504 -19.50 -33.79 1.61
N PRO A 505 -20.79 -33.42 1.49
CA PRO A 505 -21.28 -32.70 0.31
C PRO A 505 -20.68 -31.31 0.18
N ASP A 506 -20.23 -30.69 1.28
CA ASP A 506 -19.59 -29.38 1.23
C ASP A 506 -18.16 -29.46 0.72
N TYR A 507 -17.42 -30.47 1.17
CA TYR A 507 -16.11 -30.79 0.60
C TYR A 507 -16.23 -31.10 -0.91
N VAL A 508 -17.12 -32.01 -1.31
CA VAL A 508 -17.25 -32.45 -2.71
C VAL A 508 -17.60 -31.28 -3.63
N TRP A 509 -18.46 -30.36 -3.19
CA TRP A 509 -18.78 -29.17 -3.99
C TRP A 509 -17.56 -28.24 -4.11
N MET A 510 -16.84 -28.01 -3.00
CA MET A 510 -15.67 -27.13 -2.98
C MET A 510 -14.54 -27.69 -3.86
N ASP A 511 -14.34 -29.00 -3.79
CA ASP A 511 -13.36 -29.72 -4.59
C ASP A 511 -13.62 -29.53 -6.10
N ASN A 512 -14.85 -29.81 -6.54
CA ASN A 512 -15.24 -29.71 -7.95
C ASN A 512 -15.34 -28.27 -8.49
N THR A 513 -15.59 -27.28 -7.63
CA THR A 513 -15.85 -25.89 -8.07
C THR A 513 -14.61 -25.01 -7.95
N PHE A 514 -13.70 -25.31 -7.03
CA PHE A 514 -12.58 -24.43 -6.70
C PHE A 514 -11.24 -25.17 -6.55
N LEU A 515 -11.18 -26.28 -5.78
CA LEU A 515 -9.87 -26.89 -5.45
C LEU A 515 -9.24 -27.70 -6.59
N ASN A 516 -10.05 -28.34 -7.43
CA ASN A 516 -9.61 -29.07 -8.63
C ASN A 516 -9.20 -28.16 -9.79
N HIS A 517 -9.09 -26.86 -9.55
CA HIS A 517 -8.66 -25.84 -10.51
C HIS A 517 -7.30 -25.22 -10.12
N ARG A 518 -6.50 -25.96 -9.34
CA ARG A 518 -5.17 -25.53 -8.88
C ARG A 518 -4.21 -25.29 -10.05
N GLU A 519 -4.39 -25.98 -11.16
CA GLU A 519 -3.59 -25.83 -12.37
C GLU A 519 -3.52 -24.39 -12.87
N TYR A 520 -4.52 -23.55 -12.59
CA TYR A 520 -4.52 -22.14 -12.98
C TYR A 520 -3.54 -21.25 -12.19
N ILE A 521 -3.07 -21.70 -11.01
CA ILE A 521 -2.03 -20.98 -10.24
C ILE A 521 -0.70 -20.95 -11.01
N GLY A 522 -0.44 -21.94 -11.87
CA GLY A 522 0.81 -22.04 -12.63
C GLY A 522 0.90 -21.17 -13.89
N TYR A 523 -0.19 -20.51 -14.29
CA TYR A 523 -0.29 -19.70 -15.52
C TYR A 523 -0.32 -18.19 -15.25
N THR A 524 0.06 -17.77 -14.04
CA THR A 524 0.11 -16.37 -13.65
C THR A 524 1.32 -16.13 -12.75
N ALA A 525 1.98 -14.99 -12.93
CA ALA A 525 3.02 -14.53 -12.01
C ALA A 525 2.42 -14.15 -10.65
N THR A 526 1.24 -13.51 -10.68
CA THR A 526 0.44 -13.21 -9.50
C THR A 526 -0.98 -12.83 -9.92
N ALA A 527 -1.94 -13.24 -9.11
CA ALA A 527 -3.33 -12.82 -9.22
C ALA A 527 -3.86 -12.56 -7.81
N GLY A 528 -4.74 -11.58 -7.67
CA GLY A 528 -5.22 -11.17 -6.36
C GLY A 528 -6.44 -10.27 -6.43
N VAL A 529 -7.22 -10.33 -5.35
CA VAL A 529 -8.48 -9.61 -5.21
C VAL A 529 -8.57 -8.94 -3.85
N ASN A 530 -9.24 -7.80 -3.81
CA ASN A 530 -9.66 -7.15 -2.59
C ASN A 530 -10.76 -8.03 -1.97
N ILE A 531 -10.37 -8.85 -1.00
CA ILE A 531 -11.29 -9.79 -0.35
C ILE A 531 -12.15 -9.10 0.70
N ARG A 532 -11.58 -8.08 1.36
CA ARG A 532 -12.31 -7.14 2.22
C ARG A 532 -12.25 -5.72 1.64
N ASP A 533 -13.35 -5.19 1.11
CA ASP A 533 -13.44 -3.74 0.85
C ASP A 533 -13.72 -2.97 2.13
N VAL A 534 -13.21 -1.75 2.19
CA VAL A 534 -13.45 -0.78 3.27
C VAL A 534 -14.66 0.06 2.89
N VAL A 535 -15.50 0.35 3.88
CA VAL A 535 -16.60 1.32 3.76
C VAL A 535 -16.36 2.39 4.80
N GLN A 536 -16.13 3.63 4.37
CA GLN A 536 -15.92 4.73 5.32
C GLN A 536 -17.23 5.08 6.03
N GLN A 537 -17.15 5.66 7.22
CA GLN A 537 -18.31 5.92 8.08
C GLN A 537 -19.41 6.75 7.40
N ASP A 538 -19.01 7.70 6.56
CA ASP A 538 -19.88 8.57 5.75
C ASP A 538 -20.53 7.86 4.55
N HIS A 539 -20.06 6.66 4.22
CA HIS A 539 -20.55 5.82 3.12
C HIS A 539 -21.21 4.52 3.60
N VAL A 540 -21.56 4.43 4.90
CA VAL A 540 -22.31 3.28 5.43
C VAL A 540 -23.70 3.19 4.79
N ASP A 541 -24.37 4.32 4.59
CA ASP A 541 -25.74 4.37 4.09
C ASP A 541 -25.86 4.07 2.59
N ASP A 542 -24.91 4.56 1.77
CA ASP A 542 -24.88 4.32 0.32
C ASP A 542 -24.09 3.04 -0.04
N GLY A 543 -23.27 2.55 0.89
CA GLY A 543 -22.43 1.38 0.72
C GLY A 543 -21.29 1.59 -0.28
N LEU A 544 -20.90 2.83 -0.60
CA LEU A 544 -19.81 3.10 -1.53
C LEU A 544 -18.49 2.62 -0.93
N ALA A 545 -17.79 1.74 -1.66
CA ALA A 545 -16.50 1.25 -1.22
C ALA A 545 -15.46 2.37 -1.28
N ALA A 546 -14.59 2.46 -0.27
CA ALA A 546 -13.57 3.51 -0.14
C ALA A 546 -12.68 3.65 -1.39
N GLN A 547 -12.46 2.55 -2.11
CA GLN A 547 -11.79 2.53 -3.43
C GLN A 547 -12.35 3.57 -4.43
N PHE A 548 -13.62 3.92 -4.34
CA PHE A 548 -14.29 4.85 -5.25
C PHE A 548 -14.62 6.19 -4.58
N VAL A 549 -14.14 6.42 -3.36
CA VAL A 549 -14.33 7.68 -2.63
C VAL A 549 -13.12 8.57 -2.89
N ARG A 550 -13.36 9.77 -3.44
CA ARG A 550 -12.31 10.77 -3.65
C ARG A 550 -12.05 11.56 -2.37
N GLU A 551 -10.78 11.60 -1.94
CA GLU A 551 -10.36 12.28 -0.72
C GLU A 551 -9.11 13.12 -0.96
N GLU A 552 -9.32 14.43 -1.05
CA GLU A 552 -8.25 15.40 -1.28
C GLU A 552 -7.38 15.58 -0.04
N ALA A 553 -6.07 15.80 -0.27
CA ALA A 553 -5.19 16.31 0.77
C ALA A 553 -5.54 17.74 1.14
N ASP A 554 -5.27 18.13 2.40
CA ASP A 554 -5.54 19.50 2.85
C ASP A 554 -4.61 20.54 2.21
N CYS A 555 -3.45 20.10 1.74
CA CYS A 555 -2.45 20.94 1.06
C CYS A 555 -1.77 20.16 -0.06
N ARG A 556 -1.68 20.77 -1.24
CA ARG A 556 -0.88 20.26 -2.37
C ARG A 556 0.37 21.10 -2.58
N LEU A 557 1.50 20.44 -2.84
CA LEU A 557 2.78 21.06 -3.21
C LEU A 557 3.30 20.48 -4.54
N PHE A 558 4.23 21.19 -5.20
CA PHE A 558 5.04 20.60 -6.26
C PHE A 558 6.46 20.30 -5.76
N TYR A 559 7.10 19.30 -6.37
CA TYR A 559 8.52 19.06 -6.18
C TYR A 559 9.35 20.20 -6.77
N THR A 560 10.42 20.58 -6.07
CA THR A 560 11.47 21.48 -6.56
C THR A 560 12.78 20.71 -6.75
N LYS A 561 13.76 21.29 -7.45
CA LYS A 561 15.06 20.62 -7.71
C LYS A 561 15.72 20.16 -6.39
N ASP A 562 15.73 21.03 -5.39
CA ASP A 562 16.36 20.74 -4.10
C ASP A 562 15.64 19.62 -3.33
N MET A 563 14.32 19.47 -3.54
CA MET A 563 13.52 18.38 -2.97
C MET A 563 13.80 17.03 -3.65
N ILE A 564 14.09 17.04 -4.95
CA ILE A 564 14.53 15.83 -5.68
C ILE A 564 15.91 15.38 -5.20
N VAL A 565 16.81 16.33 -4.90
CA VAL A 565 18.20 16.06 -4.49
C VAL A 565 18.32 15.68 -3.02
N ASP A 566 17.44 16.16 -2.15
CA ASP A 566 17.47 15.91 -0.71
C ASP A 566 16.05 15.85 -0.11
N VAL A 567 15.73 14.71 0.52
CA VAL A 567 14.44 14.47 1.16
C VAL A 567 14.19 15.41 2.34
N GLU A 568 15.23 15.90 3.02
CA GLU A 568 15.06 16.88 4.10
C GLU A 568 14.38 18.16 3.60
N ASN A 569 14.59 18.55 2.34
CA ASN A 569 13.93 19.73 1.76
C ASN A 569 12.44 19.49 1.55
N VAL A 570 12.01 18.24 1.34
CA VAL A 570 10.59 17.87 1.34
C VAL A 570 10.01 18.06 2.73
N TRP A 571 10.67 17.54 3.76
CA TRP A 571 10.23 17.67 5.16
C TRP A 571 10.21 19.13 5.62
N LYS A 572 11.25 19.91 5.31
CA LYS A 572 11.32 21.35 5.61
C LYS A 572 10.18 22.11 4.94
N LYS A 573 9.85 21.79 3.68
CA LYS A 573 8.73 22.41 2.98
C LYS A 573 7.39 22.05 3.63
N ALA A 574 7.20 20.79 4.02
CA ALA A 574 6.01 20.34 4.74
C ALA A 574 5.83 21.09 6.08
N VAL A 575 6.90 21.27 6.84
CA VAL A 575 6.89 22.04 8.10
C VAL A 575 6.55 23.51 7.86
N ASP A 576 7.13 24.13 6.83
CA ASP A 576 6.88 25.54 6.50
C ASP A 576 5.40 25.79 6.14
N VAL A 577 4.75 24.88 5.42
CA VAL A 577 3.32 25.05 5.08
C VAL A 577 2.39 24.66 6.22
N ALA A 578 2.78 23.70 7.07
CA ALA A 578 1.95 23.25 8.20
C ALA A 578 1.97 24.24 9.37
N TRP A 579 3.13 24.77 9.71
CA TRP A 579 3.33 25.59 10.92
C TRP A 579 4.09 26.90 10.68
N GLY A 580 4.58 27.14 9.46
CA GLY A 580 5.34 28.33 9.07
C GLY A 580 4.49 29.36 8.33
N ASN A 581 5.08 29.94 7.26
CA ASN A 581 4.41 30.92 6.39
C ASN A 581 4.32 30.43 4.94
N GLY A 582 4.64 29.15 4.71
CA GLY A 582 4.59 28.53 3.41
C GLY A 582 3.17 28.53 2.84
N LYS A 583 3.09 28.45 1.50
CA LYS A 583 1.83 28.36 0.78
C LYS A 583 1.74 27.04 0.05
N CYS A 584 0.53 26.50 0.00
CA CYS A 584 0.18 25.38 -0.84
C CYS A 584 -0.12 25.88 -2.26
N VAL A 585 0.12 25.03 -3.27
CA VAL A 585 -0.35 25.24 -4.64
C VAL A 585 -1.88 25.17 -4.68
N ASN A 586 -2.45 24.23 -3.93
CA ASN A 586 -3.88 24.08 -3.72
C ASN A 586 -4.16 23.73 -2.25
N GLY A 587 -5.32 24.15 -1.73
CA GLY A 587 -5.68 23.95 -0.33
C GLY A 587 -4.97 24.93 0.61
N GLY A 588 -4.86 24.55 1.87
CA GLY A 588 -4.24 25.39 2.89
C GLY A 588 -4.40 24.81 4.29
N LEU A 589 -3.30 24.83 5.04
CA LEU A 589 -3.29 24.51 6.45
C LEU A 589 -3.43 25.82 7.21
N SER A 590 -4.65 26.17 7.61
CA SER A 590 -4.85 27.39 8.40
C SER A 590 -4.02 27.29 9.68
N LYS A 591 -3.31 28.36 10.05
CA LYS A 591 -2.84 28.53 11.43
C LYS A 591 -4.06 28.46 12.31
N GLY A 592 -4.26 27.32 12.99
CA GLY A 592 -5.27 27.22 14.05
C GLY A 592 -5.11 28.46 14.92
N SER A 593 -6.20 29.18 15.12
CA SER A 593 -6.23 30.35 15.97
C SER A 593 -5.57 29.97 17.29
N ALA A 594 -4.35 30.46 17.51
CA ALA A 594 -3.83 30.57 18.86
C ALA A 594 -4.86 31.42 19.59
N LEU A 595 -5.71 30.76 20.39
CA LEU A 595 -6.50 31.44 21.40
C LEU A 595 -5.51 32.38 22.10
N LYS A 596 -5.76 33.67 21.96
CA LYS A 596 -5.09 34.70 22.75
C LYS A 596 -5.47 34.44 24.20
N THR A 597 -4.82 33.49 24.85
CA THR A 597 -4.87 33.37 26.30
C THR A 597 -4.03 34.53 26.81
N GLN A 598 -4.73 35.48 27.44
CA GLN A 598 -4.13 36.64 28.08
C GLN A 598 -2.90 36.24 28.89
N SER A 599 -1.84 36.99 28.65
CA SER A 599 -0.65 37.06 29.47
C SER A 599 -1.03 37.25 30.94
N ALA A 600 -0.84 36.21 31.75
CA ALA A 600 -0.56 36.38 33.17
C ALA A 600 0.95 36.31 33.33
N GLU A 601 1.55 37.45 33.64
CA GLU A 601 2.95 37.55 34.05
C GLU A 601 3.24 36.55 35.17
N ARG A 602 4.11 35.57 34.88
CA ARG A 602 4.83 34.84 35.91
C ARG A 602 6.32 35.00 35.66
N GLN A 603 6.96 35.53 36.69
CA GLN A 603 8.38 35.85 36.77
C GLN A 603 9.26 34.70 36.29
N THR A 604 10.26 35.09 35.51
CA THR A 604 11.30 34.26 34.92
C THR A 604 12.16 33.59 35.99
N ALA A 605 12.09 32.26 36.06
CA ALA A 605 13.19 31.47 36.60
C ALA A 605 14.16 31.17 35.46
N LYS A 606 15.45 31.48 35.67
CA LYS A 606 16.54 31.22 34.72
C LYS A 606 16.53 29.77 34.21
N PRO A 607 16.80 29.51 32.92
CA PRO A 607 17.10 28.17 32.46
C PRO A 607 18.35 27.69 33.19
N ARG A 608 18.28 26.51 33.81
CA ARG A 608 19.50 25.75 34.12
C ARG A 608 19.99 25.17 32.79
N ASP A 609 21.21 25.51 32.42
CA ASP A 609 21.97 24.82 31.40
C ASP A 609 22.03 23.34 31.77
N ASN A 610 21.21 22.52 31.11
CA ASN A 610 21.50 21.10 31.02
C ASN A 610 22.44 20.93 29.81
N PRO A 611 23.59 20.27 29.97
CA PRO A 611 24.46 19.99 28.85
C PRO A 611 23.67 19.23 27.77
N LEU A 612 23.73 19.76 26.55
CA LEU A 612 23.37 19.04 25.33
C LEU A 612 24.20 17.75 25.30
N GLU A 613 23.62 16.64 25.75
CA GLU A 613 24.16 15.33 25.46
C GLU A 613 23.86 15.06 23.98
N VAL A 614 24.81 15.41 23.12
CA VAL A 614 24.82 15.07 21.70
C VAL A 614 25.05 13.56 21.61
N LEU A 615 23.99 12.76 21.81
CA LEU A 615 24.00 11.34 21.52
C LEU A 615 23.59 11.14 20.06
N ARG A 616 24.55 11.36 19.14
CA ARG A 616 24.46 10.99 17.72
C ARG A 616 24.96 9.56 17.51
N THR A 617 24.41 8.60 18.25
CA THR A 617 24.62 7.18 17.93
C THR A 617 23.27 6.58 17.60
N PRO A 618 23.07 6.08 16.36
CA PRO A 618 21.86 5.37 16.00
C PRO A 618 21.60 4.25 17.00
N LYS A 619 20.40 4.21 17.58
CA LYS A 619 19.99 3.08 18.42
C LYS A 619 19.50 1.96 17.51
N ILE A 620 20.12 0.79 17.61
CA ILE A 620 19.55 -0.44 17.07
C ILE A 620 18.98 -1.18 18.29
N LEU A 621 17.67 -1.37 18.32
CA LEU A 621 17.02 -2.14 19.38
C LEU A 621 17.23 -3.64 19.10
N GLU A 622 17.78 -4.36 20.07
CA GLU A 622 17.73 -5.81 20.07
C GLU A 622 16.36 -6.23 20.62
N VAL A 623 15.54 -6.81 19.76
CA VAL A 623 14.21 -7.32 20.09
C VAL A 623 14.22 -8.83 19.93
N GLN A 624 13.57 -9.53 20.85
CA GLN A 624 13.49 -10.99 20.83
C GLN A 624 12.78 -11.48 19.57
N GLU A 625 13.26 -12.59 18.98
CA GLU A 625 12.63 -13.19 17.80
C GLU A 625 11.20 -13.66 18.11
N GLU A 626 10.28 -13.37 17.20
CA GLU A 626 8.89 -13.85 17.25
C GLU A 626 8.84 -15.36 17.01
N THR A 627 8.05 -16.09 17.80
CA THR A 627 7.82 -17.54 17.62
C THR A 627 6.68 -17.85 16.64
N VAL A 628 6.22 -16.86 15.87
CA VAL A 628 5.07 -16.96 14.96
C VAL A 628 5.46 -17.58 13.62
N GLU A 629 4.61 -18.44 13.08
CA GLU A 629 4.79 -19.03 11.76
C GLU A 629 4.31 -18.07 10.65
N LYS A 630 5.22 -17.29 10.05
CA LYS A 630 4.92 -16.38 8.92
C LYS A 630 4.81 -17.12 7.59
N ASN A 631 3.79 -17.95 7.43
CA ASN A 631 3.47 -18.69 6.20
C ASN A 631 2.33 -18.03 5.39
N ALA A 632 1.86 -18.69 4.33
CA ALA A 632 0.77 -18.18 3.49
C ALA A 632 -0.55 -17.96 4.26
N ALA A 633 -0.84 -18.75 5.29
CA ALA A 633 -2.02 -18.56 6.12
C ALA A 633 -1.90 -17.31 7.01
N TRP A 634 -0.70 -17.04 7.54
CA TRP A 634 -0.42 -15.79 8.25
C TRP A 634 -0.58 -14.56 7.34
N LEU A 635 -0.02 -14.58 6.13
CA LEU A 635 -0.17 -13.49 5.16
C LEU A 635 -1.62 -13.28 4.73
N SER A 636 -2.39 -14.37 4.63
CA SER A 636 -3.82 -14.28 4.33
C SER A 636 -4.63 -13.61 5.43
N LEU A 637 -4.17 -13.65 6.70
CA LEU A 637 -4.90 -13.09 7.82
C LEU A 637 -4.52 -11.64 8.08
N HIS A 638 -3.23 -11.32 7.98
CA HIS A 638 -2.72 -10.01 8.39
C HIS A 638 -2.60 -9.03 7.23
N GLY A 639 -3.01 -9.43 6.03
CA GLY A 639 -2.91 -8.64 4.82
C GLY A 639 -1.52 -8.66 4.20
N GLN A 640 -1.44 -8.09 3.00
CA GLN A 640 -0.23 -8.03 2.19
C GLN A 640 -0.06 -6.61 1.67
N PRO A 641 1.19 -6.19 1.40
CA PRO A 641 1.43 -4.95 0.68
C PRO A 641 0.70 -4.98 -0.67
N ALA A 642 0.25 -3.81 -1.11
CA ALA A 642 -0.28 -3.68 -2.45
C ALA A 642 0.81 -4.08 -3.45
N LEU A 643 0.45 -4.99 -4.36
CA LEU A 643 1.32 -5.38 -5.46
C LEU A 643 1.19 -4.37 -6.58
N GLU A 644 2.34 -3.93 -7.09
CA GLU A 644 2.42 -3.06 -8.26
C GLU A 644 3.25 -3.66 -9.38
#